data_AF-A0A976CHY3-F1
#
_entry.id   AF-A0A976CHY3-F1
#
_cell.length_a   1.000
_cell.length_b   1.000
_cell.length_c   1.000
_cell.angle_alpha   90.00
_cell.angle_beta   90.00
_cell.angle_gamma   90.00
#
_symmetry.space_group_name_H-M   'P 1'
#
loop_
_entity.id
_entity.type
_entity.pdbx_description
1 polymer ?
#
loop_
_entity_poly.entity_id
_entity_poly.type
_entity_poly.pdbx_seq_one_letter_code
_entity_poly.pdbx_strand_id
1 'polypeptide(L)'
;MISYLISFSYGICLLLSLIGWGKVLNHILFPNQRIDWGQRAAWGLAFSILIGGILNATWTISQTTILFFLGLGLIYCLIDLVNHRQLIINNILHLFQECRKNRVILAGIAIVSLLILIQYAGWLYTGRINIANMVYADGFNTSDDYHAYLVFPHKMLQLGSMGPDPFSERRIVSFGGQSFLQALILSGLSDTNFNLIDPALPLIITVGLILGFFKENKASTKRIIFTILFLLLIPLPKANTTSIMLPVALFVSLFGTLDSKEIEGNHWAANACILALIAAAICALKSSLIPACVFLFAASYLCYLISSKSKQKVLFELVLTTVLIGVFLMPWMISMYQSSGTLLYPLLGKGYHASAYGITFKSGSTLFGTAKSAMTAFQGIYVFILILLGCLSLSIRPWKFGNLPEETSFSNRQAVLSMTIAAGLATIAVGVLTENADPFRYSFSHLFPAILILIAVAMTDTGALNKNGTANFFIVAVFCAGLAISYNWPIAKQTYSAYVKNIEFGLTNPSLVTAKQKSQYAAMQESVPQGETVLTRLDAPFILDFKRNQIFLADWPGGASLPPGMPAFKGPEALANYLVSKSIRYIAYSSWSLNHPADVDTSGPGLSSWFRLQAKLSHDFRDNVRQLAKTRKKLYEDGENFVLDLGTKAISTGL
;
A
#
# COMPACT_ATOMS: atom_id res chain seq x y z
N MET A 1 13.09 -15.87 20.62
CA MET A 1 11.94 -15.47 21.47
C MET A 1 11.97 -13.99 21.87
N ILE A 2 13.02 -13.47 22.54
CA ILE A 2 13.05 -12.05 22.99
C ILE A 2 12.88 -11.05 21.82
N SER A 3 13.64 -11.20 20.72
CA SER A 3 13.52 -10.35 19.52
C SER A 3 12.08 -10.31 18.97
N TYR A 4 11.39 -11.45 19.01
CA TYR A 4 10.01 -11.57 18.54
C TYR A 4 9.03 -10.81 19.45
N LEU A 5 9.19 -10.89 20.77
CA LEU A 5 8.39 -10.12 21.73
C LEU A 5 8.64 -8.61 21.62
N ILE A 6 9.88 -8.20 21.34
CA ILE A 6 10.22 -6.81 21.04
C ILE A 6 9.48 -6.36 19.78
N SER A 7 9.53 -7.15 18.71
CA SER A 7 8.81 -6.86 17.45
C SER A 7 7.30 -6.73 17.67
N PHE A 8 6.72 -7.66 18.44
CA PHE A 8 5.30 -7.63 18.82
C PHE A 8 4.93 -6.33 19.55
N SER A 9 5.73 -5.95 20.54
CA SER A 9 5.52 -4.77 21.37
C SER A 9 5.73 -3.47 20.60
N TYR A 10 6.72 -3.43 19.71
CA TYR A 10 6.99 -2.28 18.85
C TYR A 10 5.81 -1.96 17.95
N GLY A 11 5.15 -2.98 17.37
CA GLY A 11 3.92 -2.78 16.61
C GLY A 11 2.79 -2.16 17.43
N ILE A 12 2.63 -2.58 18.69
CA ILE A 12 1.66 -1.93 19.60
C ILE A 12 2.03 -0.47 19.86
N CYS A 13 3.31 -0.18 20.11
CA CYS A 13 3.79 1.20 20.28
C CYS A 13 3.51 2.05 19.04
N LEU A 14 3.72 1.51 17.84
CA LEU A 14 3.38 2.18 16.59
C LEU A 14 1.88 2.48 16.51
N LEU A 15 1.02 1.49 16.77
CA LEU A 15 -0.44 1.69 16.76
C LEU A 15 -0.87 2.80 17.72
N LEU A 16 -0.35 2.79 18.94
CA LEU A 16 -0.63 3.81 19.96
C LEU A 16 -0.15 5.19 19.51
N SER A 17 1.05 5.27 18.92
CA SER A 17 1.56 6.52 18.33
C SER A 17 0.63 7.07 17.24
N LEU A 18 0.16 6.21 16.32
CA LEU A 18 -0.80 6.61 15.29
C LEU A 18 -2.12 7.10 15.90
N ILE A 19 -2.64 6.43 16.93
CA ILE A 19 -3.84 6.88 17.66
C ILE A 19 -3.61 8.27 18.28
N GLY A 20 -2.41 8.52 18.84
CA GLY A 20 -2.05 9.80 19.43
C GLY A 20 -1.99 10.94 18.42
N TRP A 21 -1.35 10.73 17.27
CA TRP A 21 -1.38 11.71 16.18
C TRP A 21 -2.79 11.96 15.65
N GLY A 22 -3.60 10.91 15.54
CA GLY A 22 -5.02 11.03 15.23
C GLY A 22 -5.82 11.83 16.25
N LYS A 23 -5.48 11.70 17.54
CA LYS A 23 -6.08 12.49 18.62
C LYS A 23 -5.72 13.97 18.50
N VAL A 24 -4.48 14.30 18.15
CA VAL A 24 -4.06 15.68 17.89
C VAL A 24 -4.90 16.27 16.76
N LEU A 25 -5.03 15.57 15.63
CA LEU A 25 -5.89 16.00 14.52
C LEU A 25 -7.35 16.16 14.93
N ASN A 26 -7.90 15.20 15.67
CA ASN A 26 -9.26 15.29 16.19
C ASN A 26 -9.45 16.52 17.07
N HIS A 27 -8.49 16.83 17.95
CA HIS A 27 -8.58 18.01 18.81
C HIS A 27 -8.53 19.33 18.03
N ILE A 28 -7.70 19.41 16.98
CA ILE A 28 -7.54 20.62 16.16
C ILE A 28 -8.75 20.84 15.24
N LEU A 29 -9.17 19.80 14.53
CA LEU A 29 -10.18 19.90 13.47
C LEU A 29 -11.62 19.73 14.00
N PHE A 30 -11.79 18.97 15.08
CA PHE A 30 -13.09 18.60 15.65
C PHE A 30 -13.06 18.73 17.20
N PRO A 31 -12.78 19.92 17.77
CA PRO A 31 -12.49 20.11 19.19
C PRO A 31 -13.59 19.64 20.14
N ASN A 32 -14.85 19.72 19.69
CA ASN A 32 -16.04 19.40 20.50
C ASN A 32 -16.51 17.95 20.34
N GLN A 33 -15.77 17.13 19.59
CA GLN A 33 -16.19 15.78 19.24
C GLN A 33 -15.08 14.78 19.53
N ARG A 34 -15.47 13.61 20.04
CA ARG A 34 -14.55 12.51 20.26
C ARG A 34 -14.79 11.43 19.23
N ILE A 35 -13.87 11.36 18.28
CA ILE A 35 -13.85 10.34 17.24
C ILE A 35 -13.34 9.01 17.83
N ASP A 36 -13.83 7.89 17.31
CA ASP A 36 -13.42 6.56 17.78
C ASP A 36 -11.91 6.32 17.56
N TRP A 37 -11.37 5.30 18.23
CA TRP A 37 -9.93 5.06 18.20
C TRP A 37 -9.43 4.54 16.84
N GLY A 38 -10.25 3.79 16.09
CA GLY A 38 -9.90 3.26 14.77
C GLY A 38 -9.80 4.38 13.74
N GLN A 39 -10.76 5.30 13.77
CA GLN A 39 -10.75 6.49 12.91
C GLN A 39 -9.59 7.43 13.27
N ARG A 40 -9.28 7.61 14.57
CA ARG A 40 -8.07 8.33 14.99
C ARG A 40 -6.79 7.62 14.50
N ALA A 41 -6.67 6.30 14.65
CA ALA A 41 -5.50 5.57 14.16
C ALA A 41 -5.32 5.76 12.63
N ALA A 42 -6.39 5.71 11.86
CA ALA A 42 -6.36 5.94 10.41
C ALA A 42 -6.00 7.40 10.06
N TRP A 43 -6.48 8.39 10.82
CA TRP A 43 -6.08 9.79 10.66
C TRP A 43 -4.60 10.02 10.99
N GLY A 44 -4.10 9.41 12.07
CA GLY A 44 -2.68 9.47 12.41
C GLY A 44 -1.79 8.76 11.41
N LEU A 45 -2.27 7.68 10.79
CA LEU A 45 -1.61 7.03 9.66
C LEU A 45 -1.51 7.97 8.46
N ALA A 46 -2.62 8.61 8.07
CA ALA A 46 -2.62 9.58 6.96
C ALA A 46 -1.70 10.78 7.24
N PHE A 47 -1.71 11.27 8.49
CA PHE A 47 -0.81 12.32 8.95
C PHE A 47 0.66 11.92 8.87
N SER A 48 0.98 10.69 9.27
CA SER A 48 2.34 10.15 9.22
C SER A 48 2.86 10.11 7.77
N ILE A 49 2.02 9.77 6.79
CA ILE A 49 2.40 9.79 5.37
C ILE A 49 2.68 11.22 4.88
N LEU A 50 1.90 12.22 5.30
CA LEU A 50 2.18 13.62 4.98
C LEU A 50 3.52 14.08 5.60
N ILE A 51 3.72 13.83 6.89
CA ILE A 51 4.95 14.18 7.60
C ILE A 51 6.16 13.48 6.95
N GLY A 52 6.03 12.21 6.59
CA GLY A 52 7.06 11.47 5.86
C GLY A 52 7.44 12.13 4.54
N GLY A 53 6.47 12.69 3.82
CA GLY A 53 6.74 13.45 2.59
C GLY A 53 7.56 14.70 2.85
N ILE A 54 7.20 15.46 3.90
CA ILE A 54 7.93 16.67 4.32
C ILE A 54 9.36 16.31 4.75
N LEU A 55 9.52 15.29 5.59
CA LEU A 55 10.85 14.85 6.05
C LEU A 55 11.70 14.36 4.87
N ASN A 56 11.10 13.61 3.92
CA ASN A 56 11.79 13.13 2.73
C ASN A 56 12.24 14.30 1.83
N ALA A 57 11.37 15.28 1.60
CA ALA A 57 11.67 16.45 0.77
C ALA A 57 12.73 17.35 1.39
N THR A 58 12.81 17.39 2.73
CA THR A 58 13.81 18.18 3.49
C THR A 58 15.08 17.40 3.81
N TRP A 59 15.18 16.13 3.40
CA TRP A 59 16.34 15.27 3.67
C TRP A 59 16.61 15.07 5.17
N THR A 60 15.57 14.99 6.00
CA THR A 60 15.67 14.92 7.47
C THR A 60 15.22 13.58 8.08
N ILE A 61 14.96 12.56 7.25
CA ILE A 61 14.61 11.23 7.75
C ILE A 61 15.82 10.59 8.42
N SER A 62 15.69 10.29 9.71
CA SER A 62 16.70 9.54 10.45
C SER A 62 16.00 8.68 11.49
N GLN A 63 16.72 7.69 12.02
CA GLN A 63 16.22 6.89 13.14
C GLN A 63 15.79 7.80 14.31
N THR A 64 16.59 8.82 14.63
CA THR A 64 16.28 9.77 15.71
C THR A 64 15.02 10.58 15.43
N THR A 65 14.89 11.13 14.22
CA THR A 65 13.70 11.90 13.83
C THR A 65 12.43 11.06 13.92
N ILE A 66 12.50 9.80 13.45
CA ILE A 66 11.38 8.86 13.49
C ILE A 66 11.03 8.49 14.92
N LEU A 67 12.00 8.11 15.75
CA LEU A 67 11.73 7.73 17.15
C LEU A 67 11.17 8.91 17.95
N PHE A 68 11.62 10.13 17.69
CA PHE A 68 11.04 11.34 18.29
C PHE A 68 9.58 11.54 17.85
N PHE A 69 9.29 11.44 16.55
CA PHE A 69 7.93 11.53 16.01
C PHE A 69 7.01 10.47 16.62
N LEU A 70 7.48 9.23 16.73
CA LEU A 70 6.72 8.14 17.34
C LEU A 70 6.52 8.32 18.85
N GLY A 71 7.55 8.83 19.55
CA GLY A 71 7.49 9.13 20.98
C GLY A 71 6.46 10.20 21.31
N LEU A 72 6.41 11.28 20.52
CA LEU A 72 5.39 12.33 20.68
C LEU A 72 3.97 11.79 20.48
N GLY A 73 3.75 11.01 19.41
CA GLY A 73 2.47 10.34 19.19
C GLY A 73 2.07 9.47 20.38
N LEU A 74 3.00 8.66 20.89
CA LEU A 74 2.75 7.79 22.04
C LEU A 74 2.38 8.59 23.29
N ILE A 75 3.08 9.70 23.58
CA ILE A 75 2.77 10.59 24.71
C ILE A 75 1.34 11.12 24.60
N TYR A 76 0.92 11.63 23.43
CA TYR A 76 -0.45 12.10 23.23
C TYR A 76 -1.49 10.99 23.42
N CYS A 77 -1.19 9.77 22.99
CA CYS A 77 -2.07 8.62 23.22
C CYS A 77 -2.19 8.29 24.71
N LEU A 78 -1.08 8.23 25.44
CA LEU A 78 -1.06 7.94 26.87
C LEU A 78 -1.84 8.99 27.67
N ILE A 79 -1.68 10.27 27.33
CA ILE A 79 -2.47 11.36 27.93
C ILE A 79 -3.98 11.15 27.67
N ASP A 80 -4.38 10.82 26.43
CA ASP A 80 -5.80 10.55 26.13
C ASP A 80 -6.35 9.33 26.90
N LEU A 81 -5.54 8.28 27.04
CA LEU A 81 -5.90 7.07 27.79
C LEU A 81 -6.09 7.38 29.29
N VAL A 82 -5.19 8.14 29.90
CA VAL A 82 -5.29 8.53 31.32
C VAL A 82 -6.52 9.41 31.55
N ASN A 83 -6.73 10.42 30.70
CA ASN A 83 -7.85 11.35 30.82
C ASN A 83 -9.22 10.66 30.68
N HIS A 84 -9.27 9.51 30.01
CA HIS A 84 -10.53 8.80 29.73
C HIS A 84 -10.56 7.36 30.24
N ARG A 85 -9.73 7.02 31.23
CA ARG A 85 -9.64 5.67 31.79
C ARG A 85 -10.98 5.12 32.24
N GLN A 86 -11.85 5.95 32.83
CA GLN A 86 -13.16 5.52 33.31
C GLN A 86 -14.09 5.11 32.18
N LEU A 87 -14.07 5.83 31.04
CA LEU A 87 -14.85 5.44 29.87
C LEU A 87 -14.40 4.07 29.33
N ILE A 88 -13.09 3.83 29.30
CA ILE A 88 -12.51 2.58 28.82
C ILE A 88 -12.90 1.42 29.74
N ILE A 89 -12.74 1.60 31.05
CA ILE A 89 -13.13 0.62 32.07
C ILE A 89 -14.62 0.28 31.94
N ASN A 90 -15.49 1.29 31.81
CA ASN A 90 -16.93 1.09 31.65
C ASN A 90 -17.29 0.29 30.39
N ASN A 91 -16.64 0.58 29.26
CA ASN A 91 -16.86 -0.18 28.02
C ASN A 91 -16.42 -1.65 28.16
N ILE A 92 -15.29 -1.92 28.83
CA ILE A 92 -14.80 -3.28 29.08
C ILE A 92 -15.75 -4.03 30.02
N LEU A 93 -16.20 -3.39 31.10
CA LEU A 93 -17.15 -3.98 32.04
C LEU A 93 -18.48 -4.31 31.35
N HIS A 94 -18.98 -3.43 30.49
CA HIS A 94 -20.18 -3.68 29.69
C HIS A 94 -20.02 -4.91 28.79
N LEU A 95 -18.91 -4.99 28.05
CA LEU A 95 -18.59 -6.15 27.20
C LEU A 95 -18.52 -7.45 28.02
N PHE A 96 -17.87 -7.40 29.19
CA PHE A 96 -17.77 -8.55 30.08
C PHE A 96 -19.14 -9.02 30.59
N GLN A 97 -20.03 -8.09 30.95
CA GLN A 97 -21.39 -8.39 31.35
C GLN A 97 -22.20 -9.05 30.22
N GLU A 98 -22.03 -8.58 28.99
CA GLU A 98 -22.69 -9.16 27.80
C GLU A 98 -22.18 -10.58 27.52
N CYS A 99 -20.87 -10.80 27.58
CA CYS A 99 -20.24 -12.11 27.45
C CYS A 99 -20.76 -13.11 28.49
N ARG A 100 -20.94 -12.68 29.74
CA ARG A 100 -21.47 -13.53 30.82
C ARG A 100 -22.91 -13.98 30.56
N LYS A 101 -23.72 -13.12 29.91
CA LYS A 101 -25.11 -13.42 29.58
C LYS A 101 -25.27 -14.32 28.36
N ASN A 102 -24.30 -14.32 27.43
CA ASN A 102 -24.44 -15.01 26.15
C ASN A 102 -23.17 -15.79 25.75
N ARG A 103 -23.22 -17.12 25.89
CA ARG A 103 -22.10 -18.03 25.54
C ARG A 103 -21.69 -17.96 24.07
N VAL A 104 -22.62 -17.68 23.16
CA VAL A 104 -22.30 -17.55 21.72
C VAL A 104 -21.46 -16.31 21.46
N ILE A 105 -21.77 -15.20 22.15
CA ILE A 105 -20.99 -13.95 22.05
C ILE A 105 -19.58 -14.18 22.62
N LEU A 106 -19.47 -14.84 23.76
CA LEU A 106 -18.16 -15.19 24.34
C LEU A 106 -17.33 -16.06 23.39
N ALA A 107 -17.91 -17.12 22.84
CA ALA A 107 -17.22 -17.98 21.88
C ALA A 107 -16.80 -17.21 20.61
N GLY A 108 -17.68 -16.36 20.08
CA GLY A 108 -17.38 -15.54 18.91
C GLY A 108 -16.25 -14.54 19.16
N ILE A 109 -16.24 -13.85 20.30
CA ILE A 109 -15.15 -12.94 20.70
C ILE A 109 -13.84 -13.70 20.89
N ALA A 110 -13.88 -14.88 21.52
CA ALA A 110 -12.69 -15.71 21.70
C ALA A 110 -12.10 -16.14 20.35
N ILE A 111 -12.94 -16.60 19.41
CA ILE A 111 -12.51 -16.99 18.06
C ILE A 111 -11.91 -15.80 17.32
N VAL A 112 -12.63 -14.67 17.25
CA VAL A 112 -12.15 -13.46 16.56
C VAL A 112 -10.83 -12.97 17.15
N SER A 113 -10.72 -12.92 18.48
CA SER A 113 -9.49 -12.48 19.17
C SER A 113 -8.32 -13.41 18.89
N LEU A 114 -8.56 -14.73 18.89
CA LEU A 114 -7.55 -15.72 18.56
C LEU A 114 -7.08 -15.58 17.11
N LEU A 115 -8.00 -15.41 16.15
CA LEU A 115 -7.65 -15.22 14.75
C LEU A 115 -6.88 -13.92 14.54
N ILE A 116 -7.30 -12.80 15.14
CA ILE A 116 -6.55 -11.52 15.12
C ILE A 116 -5.13 -11.73 15.66
N LEU A 117 -4.99 -12.39 16.81
CA LEU A 117 -3.69 -12.66 17.41
C LEU A 117 -2.81 -13.50 16.49
N ILE A 118 -3.34 -14.58 15.91
CA ILE A 118 -2.61 -15.45 14.97
C ILE A 118 -2.18 -14.66 13.73
N GLN A 119 -3.05 -13.84 13.15
CA GLN A 119 -2.68 -13.03 11.98
C GLN A 119 -1.62 -12.00 12.33
N TYR A 120 -1.84 -11.20 13.37
CA TYR A 120 -0.89 -10.17 13.79
C TYR A 120 0.47 -10.79 14.10
N ALA A 121 0.51 -11.86 14.88
CA ALA A 121 1.73 -12.59 15.20
C ALA A 121 2.38 -13.19 13.94
N GLY A 122 1.61 -13.86 13.09
CA GLY A 122 2.10 -14.46 11.85
C GLY A 122 2.68 -13.47 10.84
N TRP A 123 2.31 -12.18 10.93
CA TRP A 123 2.88 -11.11 10.12
C TRP A 123 4.08 -10.40 10.73
N LEU A 124 4.40 -10.63 12.00
CA LEU A 124 5.54 -9.99 12.65
C LEU A 124 6.87 -10.34 12.00
N TYR A 125 6.95 -11.53 11.42
CA TYR A 125 8.17 -12.04 10.83
C TYR A 125 7.87 -12.68 9.48
N THR A 126 8.63 -12.32 8.46
CA THR A 126 8.54 -12.94 7.15
C THR A 126 9.94 -13.08 6.57
N GLY A 127 10.45 -14.31 6.50
CA GLY A 127 11.81 -14.57 6.01
C GLY A 127 11.92 -15.87 5.20
N ARG A 128 10.81 -16.47 4.80
CA ARG A 128 10.84 -17.62 3.87
C ARG A 128 11.11 -17.10 2.46
N ILE A 129 12.12 -17.64 1.79
CA ILE A 129 12.34 -17.40 0.37
C ILE A 129 11.27 -18.20 -0.39
N ASN A 130 10.40 -17.51 -1.12
CA ASN A 130 9.41 -18.16 -1.95
C ASN A 130 10.01 -18.42 -3.34
N ILE A 131 10.35 -19.67 -3.61
CA ILE A 131 10.94 -20.07 -4.90
C ILE A 131 9.85 -20.54 -5.88
N ALA A 132 8.63 -20.88 -5.45
CA ALA A 132 7.72 -21.58 -6.38
C ALA A 132 6.20 -21.62 -6.07
N ASN A 133 5.62 -21.03 -5.01
CA ASN A 133 4.19 -21.21 -4.75
C ASN A 133 3.48 -19.94 -4.26
N MET A 134 2.35 -19.57 -4.90
CA MET A 134 1.47 -18.44 -4.56
C MET A 134 0.73 -18.63 -3.24
N VAL A 135 1.45 -18.79 -2.14
CA VAL A 135 0.89 -18.65 -0.79
C VAL A 135 1.10 -17.21 -0.37
N TYR A 136 0.00 -16.46 -0.21
CA TYR A 136 0.04 -15.02 0.04
C TYR A 136 0.73 -14.60 1.35
N ALA A 137 1.09 -15.56 2.22
CA ALA A 137 1.85 -15.34 3.47
C ALA A 137 3.29 -15.90 3.43
N ASP A 138 3.73 -16.51 2.33
CA ASP A 138 5.07 -17.08 2.19
C ASP A 138 6.01 -16.06 1.55
N GLY A 139 6.65 -15.23 2.39
CA GLY A 139 7.90 -14.57 2.03
C GLY A 139 7.82 -13.16 1.44
N PHE A 140 9.01 -12.61 1.22
CA PHE A 140 9.25 -11.44 0.37
C PHE A 140 9.51 -11.91 -1.06
N ASN A 141 9.07 -11.12 -2.02
CA ASN A 141 9.30 -11.35 -3.44
C ASN A 141 10.74 -10.94 -3.78
N THR A 142 11.57 -11.89 -4.19
CA THR A 142 12.98 -11.62 -4.51
C THR A 142 13.12 -10.64 -5.68
N SER A 143 12.28 -10.76 -6.71
CA SER A 143 12.31 -9.92 -7.91
C SER A 143 11.81 -8.49 -7.69
N ASP A 144 10.89 -8.30 -6.73
CA ASP A 144 10.25 -7.01 -6.44
C ASP A 144 10.77 -6.34 -5.17
N ASP A 145 10.71 -7.06 -4.05
CA ASP A 145 11.03 -6.52 -2.74
C ASP A 145 12.51 -6.24 -2.64
N TYR A 146 13.36 -7.24 -2.89
CA TYR A 146 14.78 -7.11 -2.64
C TYR A 146 15.44 -6.10 -3.59
N HIS A 147 15.08 -6.13 -4.88
CA HIS A 147 15.69 -5.22 -5.86
C HIS A 147 15.28 -3.76 -5.70
N ALA A 148 14.15 -3.47 -5.05
CA ALA A 148 13.61 -2.11 -5.01
C ALA A 148 12.90 -1.74 -3.71
N TYR A 149 11.79 -2.41 -3.35
CA TYR A 149 10.95 -1.91 -2.25
C TYR A 149 11.69 -1.85 -0.91
N LEU A 150 12.56 -2.83 -0.62
CA LEU A 150 13.40 -2.82 0.59
C LEU A 150 14.49 -1.73 0.54
N VAL A 151 14.90 -1.26 -0.64
CA VAL A 151 15.99 -0.29 -0.76
C VAL A 151 15.58 1.11 -0.27
N PHE A 152 14.38 1.57 -0.64
CA PHE A 152 13.95 2.92 -0.34
C PHE A 152 13.91 3.27 1.17
N PRO A 153 13.40 2.44 2.10
CA PRO A 153 13.48 2.73 3.52
C PRO A 153 14.92 2.78 4.06
N HIS A 154 15.83 1.94 3.54
CA HIS A 154 17.26 2.02 3.88
C HIS A 154 17.89 3.31 3.40
N LYS A 155 17.64 3.70 2.14
CA LYS A 155 18.07 5.00 1.61
C LYS A 155 17.56 6.15 2.46
N MET A 156 16.28 6.16 2.82
CA MET A 156 15.71 7.19 3.69
C MET A 156 16.46 7.33 5.01
N LEU A 157 16.74 6.23 5.70
CA LEU A 157 17.45 6.26 7.00
C LEU A 157 18.93 6.63 6.88
N GLN A 158 19.58 6.24 5.78
CA GLN A 158 20.99 6.53 5.57
C GLN A 158 21.20 7.95 5.03
N LEU A 159 20.36 8.42 4.10
CA LEU A 159 20.56 9.67 3.37
C LEU A 159 19.71 10.83 3.87
N GLY A 160 18.68 10.59 4.69
CA GLY A 160 17.67 11.63 4.98
C GLY A 160 16.47 11.61 4.02
N SER A 161 16.58 10.91 2.90
CA SER A 161 15.61 10.90 1.80
C SER A 161 15.76 9.62 0.97
N MET A 162 14.75 9.26 0.18
CA MET A 162 14.95 8.27 -0.90
C MET A 162 16.03 8.71 -1.90
N GLY A 163 16.25 10.03 -2.02
CA GLY A 163 17.21 10.58 -2.96
C GLY A 163 16.84 10.30 -4.43
N PRO A 164 17.75 10.65 -5.36
CA PRO A 164 17.56 10.40 -6.77
C PRO A 164 17.79 8.94 -7.14
N ASP A 165 16.82 8.35 -7.85
CA ASP A 165 16.90 7.03 -8.50
C ASP A 165 16.32 7.09 -9.93
N PRO A 166 17.01 7.74 -10.87
CA PRO A 166 16.48 7.99 -12.22
C PRO A 166 16.40 6.72 -13.09
N PHE A 167 17.02 5.63 -12.66
CA PHE A 167 17.03 4.33 -13.35
C PHE A 167 16.02 3.34 -12.80
N SER A 168 15.30 3.69 -11.73
CA SER A 168 14.33 2.79 -11.13
C SER A 168 12.92 3.00 -11.69
N GLU A 169 12.34 1.95 -12.27
CA GLU A 169 10.96 2.00 -12.74
C GLU A 169 9.99 2.03 -11.55
N ARG A 170 10.25 1.23 -10.49
CA ARG A 170 9.39 1.24 -9.29
C ARG A 170 9.40 2.59 -8.58
N ARG A 171 10.51 3.35 -8.66
CA ARG A 171 10.57 4.70 -8.11
C ARG A 171 9.66 5.68 -8.84
N ILE A 172 9.58 5.64 -10.18
CA ILE A 172 8.75 6.61 -10.93
C ILE A 172 7.26 6.30 -10.84
N VAL A 173 6.87 5.03 -10.66
CA VAL A 173 5.46 4.63 -10.54
C VAL A 173 4.90 4.72 -9.11
N SER A 174 5.71 5.14 -8.13
CA SER A 174 5.32 5.26 -6.72
C SER A 174 5.81 6.57 -6.08
N PHE A 175 5.00 7.16 -5.19
CA PHE A 175 5.35 8.40 -4.50
C PHE A 175 6.34 8.22 -3.36
N GLY A 176 6.24 7.12 -2.60
CA GLY A 176 7.14 6.82 -1.47
C GLY A 176 6.45 6.73 -0.10
N GLY A 177 5.13 6.91 0.00
CA GLY A 177 4.40 6.82 1.27
C GLY A 177 4.61 5.48 1.98
N GLN A 178 4.53 4.37 1.23
CA GLN A 178 4.81 3.02 1.75
C GLN A 178 6.24 2.88 2.28
N SER A 179 7.22 3.40 1.55
CA SER A 179 8.64 3.31 1.92
C SER A 179 8.94 4.08 3.20
N PHE A 180 8.30 5.22 3.42
CA PHE A 180 8.42 5.94 4.69
C PHE A 180 7.82 5.16 5.86
N LEU A 181 6.64 4.57 5.66
CA LEU A 181 6.02 3.72 6.68
C LEU A 181 6.90 2.49 7.01
N GLN A 182 7.61 1.93 6.03
CA GLN A 182 8.63 0.90 6.25
C GLN A 182 9.86 1.44 7.02
N ALA A 183 10.26 2.69 6.80
CA ALA A 183 11.33 3.31 7.59
C ALA A 183 10.96 3.43 9.09
N LEU A 184 9.66 3.56 9.43
CA LEU A 184 9.19 3.45 10.82
C LEU A 184 9.50 2.09 11.44
N ILE A 185 9.45 1.01 10.64
CA ILE A 185 9.83 -0.34 11.09
C ILE A 185 11.34 -0.44 11.27
N LEU A 186 12.14 -0.06 10.26
CA LEU A 186 13.62 -0.15 10.33
C LEU A 186 14.23 0.70 11.45
N SER A 187 13.53 1.72 11.94
CA SER A 187 14.02 2.56 13.03
C SER A 187 14.07 1.85 14.38
N GLY A 188 13.33 0.75 14.56
CA GLY A 188 13.31 -0.02 15.80
C GLY A 188 13.50 -1.53 15.62
N LEU A 189 13.32 -2.04 14.40
CA LEU A 189 13.34 -3.46 14.05
C LEU A 189 14.17 -3.70 12.76
N SER A 190 14.06 -4.91 12.19
CA SER A 190 14.78 -5.34 10.99
C SER A 190 13.88 -5.46 9.76
N ASP A 191 14.48 -5.70 8.59
CA ASP A 191 13.78 -5.93 7.32
C ASP A 191 12.73 -7.05 7.38
N THR A 192 13.00 -8.06 8.21
CA THR A 192 12.12 -9.23 8.40
C THR A 192 10.74 -8.86 8.95
N ASN A 193 10.62 -7.66 9.51
CA ASN A 193 9.43 -7.17 10.19
C ASN A 193 8.56 -6.24 9.32
N PHE A 194 8.85 -6.06 8.02
CA PHE A 194 8.09 -5.10 7.20
C PHE A 194 6.60 -5.41 7.08
N ASN A 195 6.19 -6.66 7.19
CA ASN A 195 4.76 -6.99 7.14
C ASN A 195 3.99 -6.52 8.39
N LEU A 196 4.70 -6.00 9.41
CA LEU A 196 4.09 -5.32 10.55
C LEU A 196 3.35 -4.05 10.13
N ILE A 197 3.90 -3.27 9.19
CA ILE A 197 3.26 -2.01 8.75
C ILE A 197 2.17 -2.23 7.69
N ASP A 198 2.32 -3.25 6.85
CA ASP A 198 1.28 -3.75 5.95
C ASP A 198 1.50 -5.25 5.70
N PRO A 199 0.59 -6.14 6.15
CA PRO A 199 -0.79 -5.87 6.51
C PRO A 199 -1.14 -5.85 8.01
N ALA A 200 -0.21 -6.15 8.92
CA ALA A 200 -0.58 -6.43 10.32
C ALA A 200 -1.27 -5.25 11.02
N LEU A 201 -0.65 -4.07 11.03
CA LEU A 201 -1.22 -2.88 11.70
C LEU A 201 -2.53 -2.39 11.08
N PRO A 202 -2.63 -2.21 9.75
CA PRO A 202 -3.87 -1.79 9.10
C PRO A 202 -5.04 -2.73 9.34
N LEU A 203 -4.81 -4.04 9.49
CA LEU A 203 -5.85 -4.99 9.88
C LEU A 203 -6.47 -4.62 11.23
N ILE A 204 -5.64 -4.31 12.23
CA ILE A 204 -6.11 -3.88 13.56
C ILE A 204 -6.84 -2.54 13.47
N ILE A 205 -6.34 -1.60 12.66
CA ILE A 205 -7.02 -0.32 12.42
C ILE A 205 -8.39 -0.55 11.77
N THR A 206 -8.51 -1.42 10.77
CA THR A 206 -9.79 -1.76 10.14
C THR A 206 -10.76 -2.43 11.11
N VAL A 207 -10.29 -3.31 12.00
CA VAL A 207 -11.12 -3.84 13.10
C VAL A 207 -11.63 -2.70 13.99
N GLY A 208 -10.77 -1.74 14.33
CA GLY A 208 -11.15 -0.54 15.09
C GLY A 208 -12.21 0.30 14.40
N LEU A 209 -12.06 0.53 13.09
CA LEU A 209 -13.03 1.24 12.27
C LEU A 209 -14.39 0.52 12.22
N ILE A 210 -14.40 -0.80 12.10
CA ILE A 210 -15.63 -1.61 12.15
C ILE A 210 -16.32 -1.46 13.51
N LEU A 211 -15.54 -1.53 14.61
CA LEU A 211 -16.06 -1.35 15.96
C LEU A 211 -16.64 0.05 16.18
N GLY A 212 -15.96 1.09 15.68
CA GLY A 212 -16.43 2.48 15.72
C GLY A 212 -17.76 2.64 14.97
N PHE A 213 -17.79 2.21 13.71
CA PHE A 213 -18.98 2.27 12.87
C PHE A 213 -20.21 1.58 13.50
N PHE A 214 -20.03 0.37 14.03
CA PHE A 214 -21.16 -0.35 14.65
C PHE A 214 -21.59 0.21 16.00
N LYS A 215 -20.67 0.82 16.76
CA LYS A 215 -21.00 1.50 18.01
C LYS A 215 -21.91 2.70 17.75
N GLU A 216 -21.59 3.49 16.73
CA GLU A 216 -22.42 4.64 16.32
C GLU A 216 -23.79 4.20 15.80
N ASN A 217 -23.84 3.09 15.07
CA ASN A 217 -25.06 2.54 14.49
C ASN A 217 -25.80 1.52 15.39
N LYS A 218 -25.44 1.43 16.67
CA LYS A 218 -26.09 0.58 17.71
C LYS A 218 -26.31 -0.89 17.28
N ALA A 219 -25.41 -1.47 16.50
CA ALA A 219 -25.58 -2.84 16.04
C ALA A 219 -25.28 -3.86 17.15
N SER A 220 -25.94 -5.03 17.10
CA SER A 220 -25.69 -6.10 18.05
C SER A 220 -24.28 -6.70 17.92
N THR A 221 -23.68 -7.12 19.03
CA THR A 221 -22.33 -7.69 19.10
C THR A 221 -22.14 -8.91 18.20
N LYS A 222 -23.18 -9.71 17.97
CA LYS A 222 -23.13 -10.87 17.03
C LYS A 222 -22.82 -10.43 15.60
N ARG A 223 -23.38 -9.31 15.16
CA ARG A 223 -23.18 -8.79 13.81
C ARG A 223 -21.78 -8.18 13.66
N ILE A 224 -21.28 -7.53 14.71
CA ILE A 224 -19.88 -7.08 14.78
C ILE A 224 -18.92 -8.26 14.62
N ILE A 225 -19.12 -9.33 15.40
CA ILE A 225 -18.32 -10.56 15.31
C ILE A 225 -18.35 -11.12 13.89
N PHE A 226 -19.53 -11.20 13.27
CA PHE A 226 -19.68 -11.70 11.89
C PHE A 226 -18.88 -10.87 10.88
N THR A 227 -18.98 -9.55 10.91
CA THR A 227 -18.24 -8.67 9.97
C THR A 227 -16.74 -8.76 10.18
N ILE A 228 -16.27 -8.87 11.43
CA ILE A 228 -14.85 -9.07 11.70
C ILE A 228 -14.38 -10.46 11.24
N LEU A 229 -15.18 -11.51 11.44
CA LEU A 229 -14.87 -12.84 10.88
C LEU A 229 -14.77 -12.81 9.36
N PHE A 230 -15.68 -12.10 8.68
CA PHE A 230 -15.59 -11.90 7.24
C PHE A 230 -14.27 -11.25 6.85
N LEU A 231 -13.88 -10.16 7.51
CA LEU A 231 -12.57 -9.51 7.28
C LEU A 231 -11.40 -10.49 7.47
N LEU A 232 -11.41 -11.28 8.53
CA LEU A 232 -10.31 -12.19 8.89
C LEU A 232 -10.22 -13.45 8.03
N LEU A 233 -11.29 -13.83 7.34
CA LEU A 233 -11.35 -15.05 6.53
C LEU A 233 -11.09 -14.80 5.05
N ILE A 234 -11.06 -13.54 4.61
CA ILE A 234 -10.68 -13.18 3.24
C ILE A 234 -9.14 -13.07 3.17
N PRO A 235 -8.46 -13.92 2.37
CA PRO A 235 -7.01 -13.85 2.23
C PRO A 235 -6.63 -12.59 1.45
N LEU A 236 -5.54 -11.96 1.88
CA LEU A 236 -4.97 -10.79 1.23
C LEU A 236 -4.17 -11.24 0.00
N PRO A 237 -4.38 -10.66 -1.20
CA PRO A 237 -3.64 -11.05 -2.41
C PRO A 237 -2.22 -10.44 -2.42
N LYS A 238 -1.41 -10.74 -1.40
CA LYS A 238 -0.07 -10.20 -1.21
C LYS A 238 0.96 -10.91 -2.08
N ALA A 239 1.56 -10.16 -3.00
CA ALA A 239 2.60 -10.66 -3.90
C ALA A 239 3.96 -9.95 -3.74
N ASN A 240 4.00 -8.82 -3.03
CA ASN A 240 5.20 -8.07 -2.64
C ASN A 240 4.83 -7.14 -1.46
N THR A 241 5.73 -6.26 -1.05
CA THR A 241 5.55 -5.31 0.07
C THR A 241 4.87 -4.00 -0.31
N THR A 242 4.35 -3.88 -1.54
CA THR A 242 3.48 -2.76 -1.91
C THR A 242 2.23 -2.74 -1.03
N SER A 243 1.67 -1.55 -0.81
CA SER A 243 0.54 -1.41 0.10
C SER A 243 -0.71 -2.13 -0.41
N ILE A 244 -1.35 -2.90 0.48
CA ILE A 244 -2.58 -3.65 0.21
C ILE A 244 -3.62 -3.34 1.28
N MET A 245 -3.32 -3.61 2.56
CA MET A 245 -4.27 -3.42 3.66
C MET A 245 -4.27 -1.99 4.20
N LEU A 246 -3.16 -1.25 4.06
CA LEU A 246 -3.11 0.18 4.36
C LEU A 246 -4.19 0.98 3.60
N PRO A 247 -4.32 0.86 2.27
CA PRO A 247 -5.43 1.47 1.53
C PRO A 247 -6.80 1.03 2.00
N VAL A 248 -7.00 -0.26 2.36
CA VAL A 248 -8.29 -0.76 2.86
C VAL A 248 -8.69 0.01 4.12
N ALA A 249 -7.78 0.14 5.09
CA ALA A 249 -8.02 0.92 6.30
C ALA A 249 -8.32 2.40 5.98
N LEU A 250 -7.59 3.02 5.06
CA LEU A 250 -7.79 4.41 4.68
C LEU A 250 -9.10 4.64 3.90
N PHE A 251 -9.52 3.72 3.03
CA PHE A 251 -10.82 3.83 2.35
C PHE A 251 -11.99 3.61 3.31
N VAL A 252 -11.89 2.67 4.26
CA VAL A 252 -12.91 2.49 5.30
C VAL A 252 -12.99 3.73 6.19
N SER A 253 -11.84 4.31 6.55
CA SER A 253 -11.73 5.58 7.28
C SER A 253 -12.33 6.76 6.50
N LEU A 254 -12.06 6.85 5.20
CA LEU A 254 -12.61 7.88 4.33
C LEU A 254 -14.14 7.74 4.22
N PHE A 255 -14.65 6.51 4.11
CA PHE A 255 -16.07 6.23 4.17
C PHE A 255 -16.67 6.68 5.50
N GLY A 256 -16.09 6.27 6.64
CA GLY A 256 -16.57 6.67 7.97
C GLY A 256 -16.60 8.19 8.13
N THR A 257 -15.57 8.87 7.62
CA THR A 257 -15.50 10.33 7.61
C THR A 257 -16.58 10.97 6.72
N LEU A 258 -16.89 10.41 5.54
CA LEU A 258 -17.92 10.91 4.63
C LEU A 258 -19.37 10.60 5.09
N ASP A 259 -19.56 9.51 5.82
CA ASP A 259 -20.87 9.07 6.34
C ASP A 259 -21.21 9.68 7.72
N SER A 260 -20.18 10.17 8.41
CA SER A 260 -20.26 10.75 9.75
C SER A 260 -21.13 12.02 9.81
N LYS A 261 -21.98 12.09 10.85
CA LYS A 261 -22.82 13.27 11.15
C LYS A 261 -21.98 14.44 11.64
N GLU A 262 -20.81 14.15 12.21
CA GLU A 262 -19.85 15.10 12.74
C GLU A 262 -19.35 16.05 11.64
N ILE A 263 -19.08 15.54 10.43
CA ILE A 263 -18.70 16.35 9.26
C ILE A 263 -19.84 17.26 8.82
N GLU A 264 -21.11 16.81 8.89
CA GLU A 264 -22.25 17.64 8.47
C GLU A 264 -22.45 18.86 9.39
N GLY A 265 -22.14 18.71 10.68
CA GLY A 265 -22.24 19.77 11.68
C GLY A 265 -21.00 20.66 11.82
N ASN A 266 -19.85 20.28 11.24
CA ASN A 266 -18.60 21.00 11.42
C ASN A 266 -18.33 22.04 10.30
N HIS A 267 -17.31 22.87 10.52
CA HIS A 267 -16.88 23.87 9.55
C HIS A 267 -16.30 23.20 8.28
N TRP A 268 -16.78 23.61 7.11
CA TRP A 268 -16.40 23.06 5.81
C TRP A 268 -14.87 23.01 5.58
N ALA A 269 -14.11 23.98 6.09
CA ALA A 269 -12.65 23.95 5.98
C ALA A 269 -11.98 22.80 6.75
N ALA A 270 -12.50 22.45 7.94
CA ALA A 270 -12.00 21.32 8.72
C ALA A 270 -12.32 19.99 8.02
N ASN A 271 -13.52 19.88 7.45
CA ASN A 271 -13.94 18.74 6.61
C ASN A 271 -13.01 18.59 5.40
N ALA A 272 -12.78 19.68 4.67
CA ALA A 272 -11.90 19.69 3.51
C ALA A 272 -10.48 19.24 3.87
N CYS A 273 -9.95 19.70 5.00
CA CYS A 273 -8.64 19.33 5.49
C CYS A 273 -8.51 17.82 5.77
N ILE A 274 -9.45 17.23 6.52
CA ILE A 274 -9.35 15.81 6.86
C ILE A 274 -9.60 14.90 5.64
N LEU A 275 -10.54 15.27 4.77
CA LEU A 275 -10.81 14.55 3.52
C LEU A 275 -9.60 14.60 2.59
N ALA A 276 -8.98 15.78 2.45
CA ALA A 276 -7.77 15.95 1.65
C ALA A 276 -6.60 15.13 2.21
N LEU A 277 -6.42 15.10 3.53
CA LEU A 277 -5.34 14.37 4.18
C LEU A 277 -5.44 12.86 3.91
N ILE A 278 -6.62 12.27 4.08
CA ILE A 278 -6.82 10.83 3.83
C ILE A 278 -6.66 10.51 2.33
N ALA A 279 -7.21 11.34 1.45
CA ALA A 279 -7.09 11.15 0.01
C ALA A 279 -5.64 11.26 -0.49
N ALA A 280 -4.90 12.28 -0.01
CA ALA A 280 -3.48 12.42 -0.30
C ALA A 280 -2.68 11.22 0.19
N ALA A 281 -2.97 10.71 1.39
CA ALA A 281 -2.34 9.51 1.92
C ALA A 281 -2.59 8.28 1.02
N ILE A 282 -3.84 8.03 0.59
CA ILE A 282 -4.17 6.92 -0.32
C ILE A 282 -3.38 7.03 -1.63
N CYS A 283 -3.36 8.23 -2.24
CA CYS A 283 -2.62 8.48 -3.47
C CYS A 283 -1.10 8.30 -3.29
N ALA A 284 -0.54 8.71 -2.15
CA ALA A 284 0.88 8.60 -1.84
C ALA A 284 1.35 7.16 -1.58
N LEU A 285 0.45 6.27 -1.15
CA LEU A 285 0.75 4.84 -1.00
C LEU A 285 0.95 4.17 -2.36
N LYS A 286 0.07 4.47 -3.34
CA LYS A 286 0.13 3.85 -4.67
C LYS A 286 -0.62 4.67 -5.71
N SER A 287 0.05 4.96 -6.81
CA SER A 287 -0.51 5.71 -7.95
C SER A 287 -1.74 5.02 -8.58
N SER A 288 -1.80 3.68 -8.54
CA SER A 288 -2.95 2.92 -9.05
C SER A 288 -4.25 3.14 -8.26
N LEU A 289 -4.20 3.79 -7.10
CA LEU A 289 -5.38 4.11 -6.27
C LEU A 289 -5.95 5.49 -6.57
N ILE A 290 -5.24 6.33 -7.33
CA ILE A 290 -5.70 7.66 -7.73
C ILE A 290 -7.07 7.60 -8.43
N PRO A 291 -7.35 6.68 -9.39
CA PRO A 291 -8.66 6.59 -10.01
C PRO A 291 -9.80 6.35 -9.00
N ALA A 292 -9.59 5.48 -8.01
CA ALA A 292 -10.58 5.21 -6.96
C ALA A 292 -10.87 6.45 -6.12
N CYS A 293 -9.84 7.22 -5.73
CA CYS A 293 -10.04 8.50 -5.05
C CYS A 293 -10.79 9.50 -5.93
N VAL A 294 -10.39 9.67 -7.19
CA VAL A 294 -11.05 10.63 -8.11
C VAL A 294 -12.54 10.29 -8.27
N PHE A 295 -12.88 9.03 -8.53
CA PHE A 295 -14.27 8.63 -8.70
C PHE A 295 -15.08 8.75 -7.40
N LEU A 296 -14.49 8.45 -6.25
CA LEU A 296 -15.14 8.62 -4.95
C LEU A 296 -15.47 10.08 -4.68
N PHE A 297 -14.51 10.98 -4.87
CA PHE A 297 -14.73 12.41 -4.68
C PHE A 297 -15.74 12.97 -5.67
N ALA A 298 -15.66 12.58 -6.95
CA ALA A 298 -16.61 12.99 -7.97
C ALA A 298 -18.05 12.57 -7.61
N ALA A 299 -18.27 11.29 -7.26
CA ALA A 299 -19.57 10.79 -6.86
C ALA A 299 -20.07 11.45 -5.56
N SER A 300 -19.20 11.56 -4.55
CA SER A 300 -19.55 12.11 -3.24
C SER A 300 -19.93 13.58 -3.31
N TYR A 301 -19.15 14.40 -4.00
CA TYR A 301 -19.47 15.83 -4.16
C TYR A 301 -20.62 16.06 -5.12
N LEU A 302 -20.85 15.20 -6.12
CA LEU A 302 -22.07 15.27 -6.93
C LEU A 302 -23.31 15.01 -6.08
N CYS A 303 -23.30 13.96 -5.25
CA CYS A 303 -24.38 13.68 -4.31
C CYS A 303 -24.56 14.83 -3.30
N TYR A 304 -23.47 15.38 -2.77
CA TYR A 304 -23.52 16.49 -1.83
C TYR A 304 -24.05 17.77 -2.47
N LEU A 305 -23.65 18.06 -3.71
CA LEU A 305 -24.16 19.17 -4.49
C LEU A 305 -25.64 19.00 -4.77
N ILE A 306 -26.16 17.80 -5.01
CA ILE A 306 -27.59 17.58 -5.25
C ILE A 306 -28.39 17.77 -3.95
N SER A 307 -27.93 17.21 -2.85
CA SER A 307 -28.68 17.14 -1.58
C SER A 307 -28.58 18.41 -0.72
N SER A 308 -27.48 19.16 -0.80
CA SER A 308 -27.23 20.32 0.07
C SER A 308 -28.09 21.53 -0.31
N LYS A 309 -28.61 22.25 0.69
CA LYS A 309 -29.29 23.54 0.50
C LYS A 309 -28.32 24.65 0.09
N SER A 310 -27.06 24.58 0.52
CA SER A 310 -26.05 25.62 0.28
C SER A 310 -24.99 25.15 -0.72
N LYS A 311 -25.31 25.25 -2.02
CA LYS A 311 -24.42 24.80 -3.12
C LYS A 311 -23.05 25.48 -3.08
N GLN A 312 -23.01 26.76 -2.70
CA GLN A 312 -21.78 27.54 -2.62
C GLN A 312 -20.79 26.98 -1.59
N LYS A 313 -21.27 26.59 -0.39
CA LYS A 313 -20.42 25.96 0.63
C LYS A 313 -19.84 24.63 0.15
N VAL A 314 -20.66 23.82 -0.55
CA VAL A 314 -20.21 22.56 -1.14
C VAL A 314 -19.11 22.80 -2.16
N LEU A 315 -19.26 23.81 -3.02
CA LEU A 315 -18.26 24.18 -4.02
C LEU A 315 -16.95 24.66 -3.37
N PHE A 316 -17.03 25.50 -2.32
CA PHE A 316 -15.83 25.94 -1.59
C PHE A 316 -15.11 24.78 -0.90
N GLU A 317 -15.87 23.86 -0.29
CA GLU A 317 -15.29 22.67 0.31
C GLU A 317 -14.63 21.76 -0.74
N LEU A 318 -15.27 21.57 -1.90
CA LEU A 318 -14.69 20.80 -3.02
C LEU A 318 -13.38 21.43 -3.48
N VAL A 319 -13.39 22.72 -3.78
CA VAL A 319 -12.20 23.46 -4.27
C VAL A 319 -11.08 23.39 -3.23
N LEU A 320 -11.39 23.69 -1.96
CA LEU A 320 -10.40 23.64 -0.90
C LEU A 320 -9.84 22.22 -0.72
N THR A 321 -10.69 21.19 -0.75
CA THR A 321 -10.24 19.80 -0.67
C THR A 321 -9.30 19.45 -1.82
N THR A 322 -9.65 19.80 -3.06
CA THR A 322 -8.79 19.54 -4.22
C THR A 322 -7.44 20.25 -4.11
N VAL A 323 -7.43 21.52 -3.69
CA VAL A 323 -6.19 22.28 -3.46
C VAL A 323 -5.35 21.63 -2.37
N LEU A 324 -5.96 21.28 -1.24
CA LEU A 324 -5.26 20.66 -0.12
C LEU A 324 -4.72 19.26 -0.45
N ILE A 325 -5.39 18.47 -1.29
CA ILE A 325 -4.84 17.19 -1.79
C ILE A 325 -3.53 17.46 -2.53
N GLY A 326 -3.51 18.46 -3.42
CA GLY A 326 -2.31 18.87 -4.13
C GLY A 326 -1.20 19.34 -3.18
N VAL A 327 -1.53 20.17 -2.19
CA VAL A 327 -0.59 20.67 -1.18
C VAL A 327 -0.01 19.52 -0.34
N PHE A 328 -0.84 18.58 0.12
CA PHE A 328 -0.39 17.46 0.95
C PHE A 328 0.40 16.41 0.16
N LEU A 329 0.16 16.28 -1.15
CA LEU A 329 0.98 15.45 -2.04
C LEU A 329 2.26 16.15 -2.49
N MET A 330 2.32 17.48 -2.45
CA MET A 330 3.42 18.28 -3.00
C MET A 330 4.82 17.82 -2.52
N PRO A 331 5.06 17.51 -1.23
CA PRO A 331 6.38 17.01 -0.80
C PRO A 331 6.80 15.72 -1.52
N TRP A 332 5.85 14.80 -1.76
CA TRP A 332 6.09 13.57 -2.51
C TRP A 332 6.29 13.83 -4.00
N MET A 333 5.54 14.78 -4.58
CA MET A 333 5.72 15.21 -5.97
C MET A 333 7.09 15.84 -6.20
N ILE A 334 7.57 16.68 -5.27
CA ILE A 334 8.92 17.27 -5.30
C ILE A 334 9.97 16.16 -5.29
N SER A 335 9.83 15.19 -4.40
CA SER A 335 10.71 14.02 -4.33
C SER A 335 10.71 13.23 -5.64
N MET A 336 9.53 12.99 -6.24
CA MET A 336 9.41 12.32 -7.54
C MET A 336 10.07 13.12 -8.66
N TYR A 337 9.94 14.44 -8.65
CA TYR A 337 10.55 15.31 -9.65
C TYR A 337 12.08 15.28 -9.55
N GLN A 338 12.63 15.38 -8.35
CA GLN A 338 14.08 15.27 -8.11
C GLN A 338 14.64 13.92 -8.56
N SER A 339 13.89 12.84 -8.38
CA SER A 339 14.33 11.49 -8.72
C SER A 339 14.12 11.13 -10.18
N SER A 340 13.00 11.54 -10.77
CA SER A 340 12.47 10.96 -12.00
C SER A 340 12.02 12.00 -13.03
N GLY A 341 12.21 13.30 -12.76
CA GLY A 341 11.92 14.37 -13.72
C GLY A 341 10.43 14.63 -14.00
N THR A 342 9.52 14.16 -13.13
CA THR A 342 8.07 14.41 -13.24
C THR A 342 7.44 14.53 -11.86
N LEU A 343 6.37 15.33 -11.74
CA LEU A 343 5.63 15.49 -10.48
C LEU A 343 4.64 14.34 -10.22
N LEU A 344 4.13 13.70 -11.29
CA LEU A 344 3.21 12.57 -11.20
C LEU A 344 3.23 11.81 -12.52
N TYR A 345 3.83 10.63 -12.53
CA TYR A 345 3.80 9.77 -13.70
C TYR A 345 2.45 9.05 -13.86
N PRO A 346 1.88 8.97 -15.09
CA PRO A 346 2.28 9.68 -16.32
C PRO A 346 1.57 11.04 -16.51
N LEU A 347 0.65 11.42 -15.61
CA LEU A 347 -0.32 12.51 -15.81
C LEU A 347 0.31 13.91 -15.91
N LEU A 348 1.35 14.20 -15.12
CA LEU A 348 2.05 15.49 -15.09
C LEU A 348 3.44 15.41 -15.75
N GLY A 349 3.62 14.45 -16.65
CA GLY A 349 4.85 14.24 -17.39
C GLY A 349 5.35 12.80 -17.32
N LYS A 350 6.01 12.37 -18.39
CA LYS A 350 6.60 11.02 -18.48
C LYS A 350 7.93 10.92 -17.73
N GLY A 351 8.59 12.05 -17.47
CA GLY A 351 9.88 12.09 -16.78
C GLY A 351 10.92 11.18 -17.44
N TYR A 352 11.63 10.42 -16.62
CA TYR A 352 12.67 9.48 -17.04
C TYR A 352 12.15 8.08 -17.42
N HIS A 353 10.84 7.86 -17.46
CA HIS A 353 10.29 6.57 -17.88
C HIS A 353 10.59 6.29 -19.36
N ALA A 354 10.79 5.02 -19.71
CA ALA A 354 11.12 4.55 -21.07
C ALA A 354 10.18 5.10 -22.16
N SER A 355 8.91 5.30 -21.82
CA SER A 355 7.87 5.87 -22.70
C SER A 355 8.11 7.32 -23.12
N ALA A 356 9.01 8.05 -22.46
CA ALA A 356 9.48 9.37 -22.88
C ALA A 356 10.41 9.28 -24.11
N TYR A 357 11.05 8.13 -24.32
CA TYR A 357 12.07 7.90 -25.34
C TYR A 357 11.58 6.99 -26.49
N GLY A 358 10.26 6.83 -26.63
CA GLY A 358 9.66 5.98 -27.66
C GLY A 358 9.70 4.48 -27.35
N ILE A 359 10.23 4.07 -26.19
CA ILE A 359 10.16 2.70 -25.70
C ILE A 359 8.83 2.56 -24.96
N THR A 360 7.76 2.34 -25.73
CA THR A 360 6.41 2.16 -25.22
C THR A 360 5.92 0.75 -25.47
N PHE A 361 5.01 0.29 -24.63
CA PHE A 361 4.14 -0.83 -24.96
C PHE A 361 3.39 -0.47 -26.24
N LYS A 362 3.55 -1.24 -27.32
CA LYS A 362 2.56 -1.24 -28.39
C LYS A 362 1.32 -1.89 -27.81
N SER A 363 0.47 -1.12 -27.12
CA SER A 363 -0.85 -1.62 -26.78
C SER A 363 -1.57 -1.81 -28.11
N GLY A 364 -1.60 -3.05 -28.58
CA GLY A 364 -2.43 -3.44 -29.72
C GLY A 364 -3.91 -3.41 -29.38
N SER A 365 -4.31 -2.73 -28.29
CA SER A 365 -5.70 -2.53 -27.91
C SER A 365 -6.36 -1.64 -28.95
N THR A 366 -6.90 -2.28 -29.97
CA THR A 366 -8.04 -1.75 -30.69
C THR A 366 -9.13 -1.36 -29.68
N LEU A 367 -10.07 -0.49 -30.06
CA LEU A 367 -11.25 -0.17 -29.23
C LEU A 367 -11.90 -1.46 -28.67
N PHE A 368 -11.91 -2.52 -29.49
CA PHE A 368 -12.37 -3.85 -29.12
C PHE A 368 -11.52 -4.53 -28.04
N GLY A 369 -10.18 -4.43 -28.09
CA GLY A 369 -9.28 -4.91 -27.03
C GLY A 369 -9.52 -4.21 -25.69
N THR A 370 -9.69 -2.88 -25.70
CA THR A 370 -10.04 -2.11 -24.50
C THR A 370 -11.40 -2.50 -23.94
N ALA A 371 -12.41 -2.66 -24.81
CA ALA A 371 -13.74 -3.10 -24.41
C ALA A 371 -13.70 -4.51 -23.81
N LYS A 372 -12.95 -5.44 -24.43
CA LYS A 372 -12.75 -6.79 -23.90
C LYS A 372 -12.09 -6.74 -22.52
N SER A 373 -11.04 -5.94 -22.33
CA SER A 373 -10.40 -5.79 -21.03
C SER A 373 -11.37 -5.22 -19.97
N ALA A 374 -12.16 -4.21 -20.32
CA ALA A 374 -13.19 -3.69 -19.43
C ALA A 374 -14.22 -4.79 -19.06
N MET A 375 -14.67 -5.60 -20.03
CA MET A 375 -15.59 -6.70 -19.78
C MET A 375 -14.98 -7.79 -18.89
N THR A 376 -13.71 -8.15 -19.10
CA THR A 376 -13.03 -9.14 -18.25
C THR A 376 -12.88 -8.65 -16.80
N ALA A 377 -12.69 -7.35 -16.59
CA ALA A 377 -12.66 -6.76 -15.24
C ALA A 377 -13.99 -6.99 -14.47
N PHE A 378 -15.12 -7.19 -15.17
CA PHE A 378 -16.41 -7.52 -14.54
C PHE A 378 -16.62 -9.00 -14.19
N GLN A 379 -15.77 -9.90 -14.68
CA GLN A 379 -15.99 -11.36 -14.53
C GLN A 379 -15.60 -11.91 -13.14
N GLY A 380 -15.11 -11.06 -12.24
CA GLY A 380 -14.69 -11.47 -10.90
C GLY A 380 -15.86 -11.61 -9.90
N ILE A 381 -15.82 -12.65 -9.07
CA ILE A 381 -16.82 -12.91 -8.02
C ILE A 381 -17.04 -11.71 -7.08
N TYR A 382 -15.98 -10.96 -6.77
CA TYR A 382 -16.06 -9.77 -5.94
C TYR A 382 -16.77 -8.60 -6.62
N VAL A 383 -16.61 -8.44 -7.94
CA VAL A 383 -17.35 -7.41 -8.69
C VAL A 383 -18.83 -7.78 -8.76
N PHE A 384 -19.16 -9.06 -8.95
CA PHE A 384 -20.53 -9.55 -8.85
C PHE A 384 -21.14 -9.26 -7.47
N ILE A 385 -20.42 -9.58 -6.38
CA ILE A 385 -20.86 -9.27 -5.01
C ILE A 385 -21.05 -7.77 -4.80
N LEU A 386 -20.13 -6.93 -5.29
CA LEU A 386 -20.24 -5.48 -5.21
C LEU A 386 -21.53 -4.98 -5.89
N ILE A 387 -21.79 -5.43 -7.12
CA ILE A 387 -22.98 -5.01 -7.88
C ILE A 387 -24.25 -5.47 -7.17
N LEU A 388 -24.32 -6.73 -6.75
CA LEU A 388 -25.49 -7.29 -6.08
C LEU A 388 -25.82 -6.56 -4.78
N LEU A 389 -24.82 -6.38 -3.90
CA LEU A 389 -24.99 -5.67 -2.64
C LEU A 389 -25.24 -4.18 -2.85
N GLY A 390 -24.59 -3.57 -3.86
CA GLY A 390 -24.79 -2.17 -4.24
C GLY A 390 -26.22 -1.90 -4.68
N CYS A 391 -26.76 -2.69 -5.60
CA CYS A 391 -28.15 -2.58 -6.07
C CYS A 391 -29.16 -2.80 -4.94
N LEU A 392 -28.92 -3.78 -4.06
CA LEU A 392 -29.78 -3.98 -2.89
C LEU A 392 -29.69 -2.81 -1.92
N SER A 393 -28.50 -2.28 -1.67
CA SER A 393 -28.36 -1.11 -0.79
C SER A 393 -29.26 0.03 -1.27
N LEU A 394 -29.31 0.31 -2.58
CA LEU A 394 -30.18 1.33 -3.17
C LEU A 394 -31.69 1.02 -3.02
N SER A 395 -32.11 -0.24 -3.07
CA SER A 395 -33.53 -0.61 -3.00
C SER A 395 -34.13 -0.49 -1.60
N ILE A 396 -33.29 -0.44 -0.57
CA ILE A 396 -33.71 -0.42 0.84
C ILE A 396 -33.54 0.97 1.44
N ARG A 397 -32.60 1.72 0.89
CA ARG A 397 -32.20 3.06 1.33
C ARG A 397 -32.62 4.07 0.25
N PRO A 398 -33.89 4.51 0.21
CA PRO A 398 -34.38 5.38 -0.85
C PRO A 398 -33.58 6.68 -0.92
N TRP A 399 -33.28 7.14 -2.13
CA TRP A 399 -32.54 8.37 -2.37
C TRP A 399 -33.18 9.57 -1.67
N LYS A 400 -32.35 10.34 -0.95
CA LYS A 400 -32.74 11.64 -0.40
C LYS A 400 -32.78 12.67 -1.54
N PHE A 401 -33.95 12.85 -2.14
CA PHE A 401 -34.29 14.05 -2.92
C PHE A 401 -35.37 14.85 -2.16
N GLY A 402 -35.05 15.42 -0.99
CA GLY A 402 -35.98 16.34 -0.29
C GLY A 402 -36.23 16.09 1.20
N ASN A 403 -37.27 16.75 1.73
CA ASN A 403 -37.64 16.91 3.14
C ASN A 403 -38.15 15.61 3.81
N LEU A 404 -37.32 14.57 3.89
CA LEU A 404 -37.57 13.43 4.77
C LEU A 404 -37.09 13.75 6.20
N PRO A 405 -37.72 13.17 7.26
CA PRO A 405 -37.34 13.39 8.66
C PRO A 405 -35.84 13.08 8.93
N GLU A 406 -35.19 13.93 9.73
CA GLU A 406 -33.76 13.80 10.09
C GLU A 406 -33.39 12.45 10.70
N GLU A 407 -34.31 11.83 11.44
CA GLU A 407 -34.08 10.57 12.15
C GLU A 407 -33.95 9.35 11.22
N THR A 408 -34.35 9.48 9.95
CA THR A 408 -34.31 8.41 8.94
C THR A 408 -33.35 8.69 7.79
N SER A 409 -32.60 9.80 7.85
CA SER A 409 -31.89 10.40 6.71
C SER A 409 -30.39 10.05 6.64
N PHE A 410 -29.92 9.80 5.41
CA PHE A 410 -28.51 9.65 4.98
C PHE A 410 -27.62 10.85 5.33
N SER A 411 -26.31 10.59 5.36
CA SER A 411 -25.30 11.58 5.00
C SER A 411 -25.65 12.19 3.65
N ASN A 412 -25.61 13.52 3.56
CA ASN A 412 -25.87 14.29 2.35
C ASN A 412 -24.94 13.87 1.19
N ARG A 413 -23.84 13.20 1.49
CA ARG A 413 -22.84 12.74 0.51
C ARG A 413 -23.10 11.36 -0.08
N GLN A 414 -24.10 10.63 0.42
CA GLN A 414 -24.41 9.26 -0.03
C GLN A 414 -23.15 8.37 -0.07
N ALA A 415 -22.42 8.31 1.05
CA ALA A 415 -21.07 7.72 1.11
C ALA A 415 -21.01 6.27 0.62
N VAL A 416 -22.01 5.44 0.95
CA VAL A 416 -22.11 4.03 0.51
C VAL A 416 -22.20 3.93 -1.02
N LEU A 417 -23.08 4.74 -1.63
CA LEU A 417 -23.25 4.77 -3.08
C LEU A 417 -21.98 5.28 -3.78
N SER A 418 -21.41 6.36 -3.25
CA SER A 418 -20.18 6.95 -3.79
C SER A 418 -19.02 5.95 -3.78
N MET A 419 -18.86 5.18 -2.69
CA MET A 419 -17.88 4.09 -2.63
C MET A 419 -18.16 2.96 -3.60
N THR A 420 -19.43 2.57 -3.75
CA THR A 420 -19.81 1.47 -4.64
C THR A 420 -19.51 1.83 -6.10
N ILE A 421 -19.89 3.05 -6.53
CA ILE A 421 -19.60 3.57 -7.87
C ILE A 421 -18.09 3.69 -8.07
N ALA A 422 -17.37 4.26 -7.10
CA ALA A 422 -15.93 4.42 -7.19
C ALA A 422 -15.20 3.09 -7.31
N ALA A 423 -15.56 2.08 -6.51
CA ALA A 423 -14.95 0.75 -6.56
C ALA A 423 -15.18 0.06 -7.92
N GLY A 424 -16.39 0.16 -8.48
CA GLY A 424 -16.71 -0.39 -9.79
C GLY A 424 -15.91 0.29 -10.92
N LEU A 425 -15.99 1.63 -11.00
CA LEU A 425 -15.29 2.40 -12.03
C LEU A 425 -13.77 2.30 -11.93
N ALA A 426 -13.21 2.31 -10.71
CA ALA A 426 -11.78 2.13 -10.50
C ALA A 426 -11.31 0.74 -10.89
N THR A 427 -12.11 -0.31 -10.65
CA THR A 427 -11.78 -1.68 -11.08
C THR A 427 -11.67 -1.77 -12.59
N ILE A 428 -12.58 -1.11 -13.33
CA ILE A 428 -12.52 -1.02 -14.79
C ILE A 428 -11.29 -0.22 -15.22
N ALA A 429 -11.08 0.97 -14.66
CA ALA A 429 -9.98 1.85 -15.02
C ALA A 429 -8.63 1.17 -14.79
N VAL A 430 -8.43 0.57 -13.61
CA VAL A 430 -7.20 -0.16 -13.27
C VAL A 430 -7.05 -1.40 -14.13
N GLY A 431 -8.12 -2.18 -14.36
CA GLY A 431 -8.09 -3.36 -15.24
C GLY A 431 -7.69 -3.01 -16.68
N VAL A 432 -8.16 -1.88 -17.21
CA VAL A 432 -7.72 -1.38 -18.52
C VAL A 432 -6.24 -0.95 -18.48
N LEU A 433 -5.84 -0.18 -17.46
CA LEU A 433 -4.47 0.33 -17.32
C LEU A 433 -3.44 -0.77 -17.08
N THR A 434 -3.83 -1.90 -16.48
CA THR A 434 -2.95 -3.06 -16.24
C THR A 434 -3.10 -4.15 -17.29
N GLU A 435 -3.94 -3.95 -18.32
CA GLU A 435 -4.32 -4.98 -19.30
C GLU A 435 -4.83 -6.27 -18.63
N ASN A 436 -5.55 -6.13 -17.51
CA ASN A 436 -5.99 -7.20 -16.61
C ASN A 436 -4.88 -8.15 -16.15
N ALA A 437 -3.65 -7.65 -16.02
CA ALA A 437 -2.63 -8.35 -15.25
C ALA A 437 -3.13 -8.48 -13.81
N ASP A 438 -3.44 -9.71 -13.37
CA ASP A 438 -3.90 -10.04 -12.02
C ASP A 438 -5.01 -9.09 -11.48
N PRO A 439 -6.22 -9.13 -12.06
CA PRO A 439 -7.25 -8.12 -11.85
C PRO A 439 -7.72 -8.06 -10.39
N PHE A 440 -7.70 -9.18 -9.67
CA PHE A 440 -8.07 -9.21 -8.26
C PHE A 440 -7.03 -8.50 -7.38
N ARG A 441 -5.74 -8.77 -7.58
CA ARG A 441 -4.67 -8.11 -6.81
C ARG A 441 -4.68 -6.60 -6.94
N TYR A 442 -4.83 -6.07 -8.15
CA TYR A 442 -4.80 -4.61 -8.37
C TYR A 442 -6.10 -3.91 -7.98
N SER A 443 -7.23 -4.62 -7.93
CA SER A 443 -8.51 -4.05 -7.51
C SER A 443 -8.82 -4.21 -6.03
N PHE A 444 -8.18 -5.16 -5.34
CA PHE A 444 -8.49 -5.52 -3.95
C PHE A 444 -8.58 -4.30 -3.02
N SER A 445 -7.58 -3.42 -3.07
CA SER A 445 -7.44 -2.29 -2.15
C SER A 445 -8.58 -1.26 -2.21
N HIS A 446 -9.33 -1.17 -3.31
CA HIS A 446 -10.52 -0.32 -3.42
C HIS A 446 -11.83 -1.10 -3.54
N LEU A 447 -11.79 -2.34 -4.05
CA LEU A 447 -12.96 -3.20 -4.20
C LEU A 447 -13.39 -3.83 -2.88
N PHE A 448 -12.44 -4.41 -2.13
CA PHE A 448 -12.71 -5.06 -0.87
C PHE A 448 -13.28 -4.12 0.22
N PRO A 449 -12.75 -2.89 0.46
CA PRO A 449 -13.35 -2.00 1.44
C PRO A 449 -14.80 -1.63 1.09
N ALA A 450 -15.15 -1.46 -0.19
CA ALA A 450 -16.53 -1.19 -0.59
C ALA A 450 -17.48 -2.36 -0.27
N ILE A 451 -17.04 -3.60 -0.53
CA ILE A 451 -17.80 -4.81 -0.16
C ILE A 451 -17.93 -4.94 1.37
N LEU A 452 -16.84 -4.72 2.09
CA LEU A 452 -16.82 -4.74 3.56
C LEU A 452 -17.78 -3.70 4.15
N ILE A 453 -17.80 -2.49 3.60
CA ILE A 453 -18.72 -1.42 3.98
C ILE A 453 -20.18 -1.83 3.69
N LEU A 454 -20.48 -2.36 2.50
CA LEU A 454 -21.83 -2.82 2.15
C LEU A 454 -22.32 -3.92 3.10
N ILE A 455 -21.46 -4.87 3.45
CA ILE A 455 -21.76 -5.90 4.45
C ILE A 455 -21.98 -5.24 5.83
N ALA A 456 -21.09 -4.35 6.27
CA ALA A 456 -21.24 -3.67 7.56
C ALA A 456 -22.55 -2.87 7.64
N VAL A 457 -22.91 -2.18 6.56
CA VAL A 457 -24.16 -1.45 6.40
C VAL A 457 -25.37 -2.40 6.46
N ALA A 458 -25.32 -3.56 5.80
CA ALA A 458 -26.38 -4.57 5.87
C ALA A 458 -26.58 -5.16 7.29
N MET A 459 -25.53 -5.07 8.12
CA MET A 459 -25.52 -5.53 9.50
C MET A 459 -26.06 -4.48 10.49
N THR A 460 -26.38 -3.26 10.07
CA THR A 460 -26.95 -2.24 10.97
C THR A 460 -28.47 -2.41 11.13
N ASP A 461 -29.00 -2.14 12.33
CA ASP A 461 -30.46 -2.10 12.54
C ASP A 461 -31.00 -0.77 12.03
N THR A 462 -31.55 -0.81 10.82
CA THR A 462 -31.96 0.41 10.12
C THR A 462 -33.36 0.91 10.50
N GLY A 463 -34.01 0.31 11.52
CA GLY A 463 -35.16 0.81 12.32
C GLY A 463 -36.43 1.27 11.59
N ALA A 464 -36.28 2.17 10.62
CA ALA A 464 -37.30 2.87 9.86
C ALA A 464 -37.30 2.55 8.35
N LEU A 465 -36.44 1.65 7.86
CA LEU A 465 -36.39 1.23 6.45
C LEU A 465 -37.42 0.13 6.14
N ASN A 466 -37.68 -0.11 4.84
CA ASN A 466 -38.55 -1.19 4.35
C ASN A 466 -38.14 -2.53 4.99
N LYS A 467 -38.96 -3.04 5.93
CA LYS A 467 -38.64 -4.23 6.75
C LYS A 467 -38.29 -5.45 5.89
N ASN A 468 -38.97 -5.64 4.76
CA ASN A 468 -38.70 -6.74 3.84
C ASN A 468 -37.39 -6.51 3.07
N GLY A 469 -37.15 -5.27 2.64
CA GLY A 469 -35.89 -4.87 2.01
C GLY A 469 -34.68 -5.08 2.94
N THR A 470 -34.79 -4.67 4.22
CA THR A 470 -33.71 -4.82 5.20
C THR A 470 -33.41 -6.28 5.51
N ALA A 471 -34.43 -7.13 5.62
CA ALA A 471 -34.24 -8.56 5.82
C ALA A 471 -33.57 -9.21 4.60
N ASN A 472 -34.02 -8.88 3.39
CA ASN A 472 -33.43 -9.37 2.15
C ASN A 472 -31.96 -8.93 2.01
N PHE A 473 -31.64 -7.69 2.36
CA PHE A 473 -30.25 -7.21 2.34
C PHE A 473 -29.35 -8.02 3.24
N PHE A 474 -29.81 -8.24 4.46
CA PHE A 474 -29.07 -8.97 5.47
C PHE A 474 -28.83 -10.40 5.00
N ILE A 475 -29.88 -11.08 4.51
CA ILE A 475 -29.78 -12.44 3.98
C ILE A 475 -28.79 -12.51 2.82
N VAL A 476 -28.90 -11.59 1.84
CA VAL A 476 -28.01 -11.57 0.68
C VAL A 476 -26.59 -11.20 1.08
N ALA A 477 -26.38 -10.30 2.05
CA ALA A 477 -25.07 -9.97 2.59
C ALA A 477 -24.41 -11.17 3.28
N VAL A 478 -25.16 -11.92 4.08
CA VAL A 478 -24.69 -13.18 4.69
C VAL A 478 -24.34 -14.20 3.60
N PHE A 479 -25.19 -14.36 2.59
CA PHE A 479 -24.93 -15.25 1.46
C PHE A 479 -23.68 -14.85 0.68
N CYS A 480 -23.52 -13.56 0.35
CA CYS A 480 -22.35 -13.04 -0.37
C CYS A 480 -21.06 -13.20 0.44
N ALA A 481 -21.11 -12.94 1.75
CA ALA A 481 -19.99 -13.19 2.64
C ALA A 481 -19.63 -14.68 2.68
N GLY A 482 -20.62 -15.56 2.80
CA GLY A 482 -20.44 -17.02 2.74
C GLY A 482 -19.85 -17.49 1.40
N LEU A 483 -20.33 -16.94 0.28
CA LEU A 483 -19.83 -17.22 -1.06
C LEU A 483 -18.37 -16.79 -1.22
N ALA A 484 -18.02 -15.57 -0.77
CA ALA A 484 -16.64 -15.09 -0.80
C ALA A 484 -15.73 -15.94 0.09
N ILE A 485 -16.15 -16.26 1.32
CA ILE A 485 -15.36 -17.12 2.22
C ILE A 485 -15.18 -18.52 1.60
N SER A 486 -16.25 -19.11 1.07
CA SER A 486 -16.22 -20.43 0.44
C SER A 486 -15.28 -20.45 -0.78
N TYR A 487 -15.36 -19.44 -1.64
CA TYR A 487 -14.49 -19.28 -2.82
C TYR A 487 -13.00 -19.23 -2.42
N ASN A 488 -12.68 -18.59 -1.29
CA ASN A 488 -11.30 -18.43 -0.83
C ASN A 488 -10.86 -19.45 0.22
N TRP A 489 -11.72 -20.39 0.63
CA TRP A 489 -11.48 -21.25 1.78
C TRP A 489 -10.16 -22.04 1.71
N PRO A 490 -9.77 -22.65 0.56
CA PRO A 490 -8.49 -23.35 0.45
C PRO A 490 -7.29 -22.42 0.72
N ILE A 491 -7.34 -21.21 0.18
CA ILE A 491 -6.29 -20.20 0.31
C ILE A 491 -6.26 -19.67 1.75
N ALA A 492 -7.42 -19.38 2.35
CA ALA A 492 -7.52 -18.94 3.73
C ALA A 492 -6.92 -19.98 4.69
N LYS A 493 -7.27 -21.26 4.53
CA LYS A 493 -6.71 -22.37 5.32
C LYS A 493 -5.18 -22.44 5.19
N GLN A 494 -4.66 -22.35 3.97
CA GLN A 494 -3.22 -22.35 3.73
C GLN A 494 -2.53 -21.13 4.36
N THR A 495 -3.16 -19.96 4.28
CA THR A 495 -2.68 -18.70 4.84
C THR A 495 -2.57 -18.77 6.36
N TYR A 496 -3.58 -19.30 7.07
CA TYR A 496 -3.49 -19.49 8.52
C TYR A 496 -2.44 -20.54 8.92
N SER A 497 -2.25 -21.60 8.13
CA SER A 497 -1.15 -22.54 8.34
C SER A 497 0.21 -21.84 8.19
N ALA A 498 0.35 -20.95 7.21
CA ALA A 498 1.55 -20.16 7.02
C ALA A 498 1.78 -19.18 8.18
N TYR A 499 0.74 -18.54 8.73
CA TYR A 499 0.87 -17.69 9.92
C TYR A 499 1.46 -18.45 11.11
N VAL A 500 0.96 -19.65 11.41
CA VAL A 500 1.51 -20.48 12.50
C VAL A 500 2.99 -20.81 12.23
N LYS A 501 3.33 -21.21 11.00
CA LYS A 501 4.73 -21.47 10.61
C LYS A 501 5.61 -20.22 10.69
N ASN A 502 5.08 -19.03 10.40
CA ASN A 502 5.81 -17.77 10.51
C ASN A 502 6.04 -17.38 11.97
N ILE A 503 5.12 -17.69 12.88
CA ILE A 503 5.32 -17.53 14.32
C ILE A 503 6.48 -18.43 14.78
N GLU A 504 6.45 -19.72 14.44
CA GLU A 504 7.52 -20.67 14.78
C GLU A 504 8.88 -20.22 14.24
N PHE A 505 8.91 -19.78 12.98
CA PHE A 505 10.12 -19.29 12.33
C PHE A 505 10.61 -17.96 12.92
N GLY A 506 9.70 -17.03 13.22
CA GLY A 506 10.04 -15.75 13.85
C GLY A 506 10.62 -15.91 15.26
N LEU A 507 10.26 -16.97 15.97
CA LEU A 507 10.84 -17.27 17.29
C LEU A 507 12.33 -17.59 17.23
N THR A 508 12.84 -18.11 16.10
CA THR A 508 14.27 -18.35 15.87
C THR A 508 15.01 -17.11 15.35
N ASN A 509 14.28 -16.07 14.93
CA ASN A 509 14.80 -14.78 14.47
C ASN A 509 15.94 -14.89 13.42
N PRO A 510 15.72 -15.59 12.29
CA PRO A 510 16.73 -15.67 11.26
C PRO A 510 16.99 -14.28 10.63
N SER A 511 18.15 -14.09 10.04
CA SER A 511 18.43 -12.89 9.25
C SER A 511 17.93 -13.08 7.82
N LEU A 512 17.42 -12.00 7.20
CA LEU A 512 17.02 -12.01 5.79
C LEU A 512 18.21 -12.24 4.85
N VAL A 513 19.39 -11.76 5.27
CA VAL A 513 20.66 -11.78 4.53
C VAL A 513 21.73 -12.36 5.44
N THR A 514 22.55 -13.28 4.93
CA THR A 514 23.61 -13.94 5.73
C THR A 514 24.76 -12.98 6.04
N ALA A 515 25.52 -13.24 7.11
CA ALA A 515 26.71 -12.45 7.43
C ALA A 515 27.75 -12.51 6.29
N LYS A 516 27.89 -13.67 5.63
CA LYS A 516 28.74 -13.86 4.45
C LYS A 516 28.32 -12.91 3.32
N GLN A 517 27.03 -12.90 2.98
CA GLN A 517 26.50 -12.04 1.92
C GLN A 517 26.70 -10.54 2.23
N LYS A 518 26.51 -10.12 3.49
CA LYS A 518 26.83 -8.75 3.91
C LYS A 518 28.31 -8.41 3.70
N SER A 519 29.22 -9.31 4.09
CA SER A 519 30.65 -9.12 3.90
C SER A 519 31.05 -9.07 2.42
N GLN A 520 30.42 -9.90 1.58
CA GLN A 520 30.65 -9.89 0.13
C GLN A 520 30.19 -8.57 -0.50
N TYR A 521 29.02 -8.07 -0.13
CA TYR A 521 28.51 -6.79 -0.63
C TYR A 521 29.36 -5.62 -0.16
N ALA A 522 29.86 -5.66 1.08
CA ALA A 522 30.79 -4.66 1.60
C ALA A 522 32.11 -4.65 0.79
N ALA A 523 32.76 -5.81 0.62
CA ALA A 523 33.99 -5.93 -0.16
C ALA A 523 33.80 -5.53 -1.64
N MET A 524 32.67 -5.91 -2.23
CA MET A 524 32.28 -5.51 -3.58
C MET A 524 32.16 -3.98 -3.68
N GLN A 525 31.46 -3.34 -2.73
CA GLN A 525 31.30 -1.89 -2.72
C GLN A 525 32.64 -1.17 -2.46
N GLU A 526 33.48 -1.71 -1.58
CA GLU A 526 34.81 -1.18 -1.26
C GLU A 526 35.76 -1.18 -2.46
N SER A 527 35.57 -2.11 -3.41
CA SER A 527 36.34 -2.15 -4.67
C SER A 527 36.11 -0.92 -5.56
N VAL A 528 34.99 -0.23 -5.39
CA VAL A 528 34.70 1.05 -6.07
C VAL A 528 35.27 2.19 -5.23
N PRO A 529 35.93 3.20 -5.83
CA PRO A 529 36.35 4.39 -5.08
C PRO A 529 35.18 5.07 -4.35
N GLN A 530 35.44 5.63 -3.18
CA GLN A 530 34.42 6.33 -2.40
C GLN A 530 33.89 7.56 -3.16
N GLY A 531 32.60 7.87 -3.03
CA GLY A 531 31.95 9.01 -3.68
C GLY A 531 31.58 8.79 -5.16
N GLU A 532 32.11 7.74 -5.80
CA GLU A 532 31.76 7.40 -7.17
C GLU A 532 30.33 6.90 -7.31
N THR A 533 29.77 7.07 -8.52
CA THR A 533 28.42 6.62 -8.87
C THR A 533 28.43 5.19 -9.41
N VAL A 534 27.53 4.36 -8.86
CA VAL A 534 27.39 2.94 -9.21
C VAL A 534 25.97 2.66 -9.66
N LEU A 535 25.82 2.09 -10.87
CA LEU A 535 24.56 1.49 -11.29
C LEU A 535 24.51 0.04 -10.80
N THR A 536 23.44 -0.31 -10.09
CA THR A 536 23.32 -1.62 -9.45
C THR A 536 22.18 -2.43 -10.05
N ARG A 537 22.46 -3.72 -10.29
CA ARG A 537 21.48 -4.78 -10.52
C ARG A 537 21.94 -5.99 -9.70
N LEU A 538 21.72 -5.91 -8.40
CA LEU A 538 22.14 -6.89 -7.40
C LEU A 538 20.92 -7.59 -6.83
N ASP A 539 21.11 -8.74 -6.18
CA ASP A 539 19.99 -9.49 -5.58
C ASP A 539 19.51 -8.87 -4.28
N ALA A 540 20.39 -8.23 -3.51
CA ALA A 540 20.04 -7.58 -2.24
C ALA A 540 20.66 -6.16 -2.11
N PRO A 541 20.40 -5.22 -3.04
CA PRO A 541 21.02 -3.90 -3.03
C PRO A 541 20.71 -3.08 -1.78
N PHE A 542 19.65 -3.43 -1.04
CA PHE A 542 19.25 -2.75 0.20
C PHE A 542 20.27 -2.87 1.35
N ILE A 543 21.24 -3.79 1.28
CA ILE A 543 22.30 -3.94 2.29
C ILE A 543 23.55 -3.07 2.02
N LEU A 544 23.57 -2.31 0.92
CA LEU A 544 24.67 -1.43 0.59
C LEU A 544 24.71 -0.20 1.51
N ASP A 545 25.90 0.40 1.62
CA ASP A 545 26.09 1.69 2.26
C ASP A 545 25.82 2.82 1.25
N PHE A 546 24.62 3.38 1.30
CA PHE A 546 24.20 4.49 0.47
C PHE A 546 24.94 5.80 0.77
N LYS A 547 25.57 5.95 1.95
CA LYS A 547 26.38 7.14 2.26
C LYS A 547 27.74 7.11 1.56
N ARG A 548 28.31 5.91 1.36
CA ARG A 548 29.66 5.75 0.77
C ARG A 548 29.70 6.08 -0.71
N ASN A 549 28.68 5.65 -1.47
CA ASN A 549 28.61 5.81 -2.93
C ASN A 549 27.23 6.27 -3.37
N GLN A 550 27.18 7.03 -4.46
CA GLN A 550 25.91 7.31 -5.12
C GLN A 550 25.45 6.05 -5.86
N ILE A 551 24.44 5.38 -5.30
CA ILE A 551 23.92 4.13 -5.85
C ILE A 551 22.61 4.40 -6.59
N PHE A 552 22.58 4.05 -7.87
CA PHE A 552 21.35 4.01 -8.66
C PHE A 552 20.86 2.58 -8.84
N LEU A 553 19.56 2.38 -8.70
CA LEU A 553 18.92 1.08 -8.89
C LEU A 553 18.45 0.91 -10.33
N ALA A 554 18.87 -0.18 -10.99
CA ALA A 554 18.28 -0.68 -12.22
C ALA A 554 17.36 -1.86 -11.88
N ASP A 555 16.23 -1.58 -11.22
CA ASP A 555 15.32 -2.62 -10.71
C ASP A 555 14.45 -3.26 -11.81
N TRP A 556 14.16 -2.50 -12.86
CA TRP A 556 13.73 -2.98 -14.17
C TRP A 556 14.57 -2.25 -15.22
N PRO A 557 15.75 -2.79 -15.58
CA PRO A 557 16.68 -2.11 -16.47
C PRO A 557 16.00 -1.69 -17.78
N GLY A 558 16.19 -0.44 -18.18
CA GLY A 558 15.57 0.15 -19.37
C GLY A 558 14.14 0.68 -19.15
N GLY A 559 13.47 0.38 -18.03
CA GLY A 559 12.14 0.91 -17.69
C GLY A 559 12.16 2.40 -17.30
N ALA A 560 13.27 2.86 -16.71
CA ALA A 560 13.54 4.28 -16.49
C ALA A 560 15.03 4.60 -16.70
N SER A 561 15.35 5.81 -17.16
CA SER A 561 16.72 6.30 -17.37
C SER A 561 16.78 7.79 -17.67
N LEU A 562 17.94 8.41 -17.42
CA LEU A 562 18.22 9.79 -17.80
C LEU A 562 18.12 10.02 -19.33
N PRO A 563 17.86 11.25 -19.81
CA PRO A 563 17.80 11.53 -21.25
C PRO A 563 19.13 11.25 -21.95
N PRO A 564 19.16 10.75 -23.20
CA PRO A 564 18.03 10.52 -24.11
C PRO A 564 17.34 9.15 -23.95
N GLY A 565 17.53 8.47 -22.82
CA GLY A 565 17.09 7.11 -22.58
C GLY A 565 18.21 6.09 -22.73
N MET A 566 18.13 4.99 -21.98
CA MET A 566 19.05 3.87 -22.06
C MET A 566 19.01 3.25 -23.47
N PRO A 567 20.17 2.99 -24.12
CA PRO A 567 20.23 2.56 -25.52
C PRO A 567 19.90 1.07 -25.68
N ALA A 568 18.66 0.70 -25.38
CA ALA A 568 18.16 -0.66 -25.49
C ALA A 568 18.35 -1.21 -26.91
N PHE A 569 18.81 -2.46 -27.01
CA PHE A 569 19.04 -3.20 -28.26
C PHE A 569 20.10 -2.60 -29.18
N LYS A 570 20.96 -1.69 -28.69
CA LYS A 570 22.07 -1.10 -29.46
C LYS A 570 23.45 -1.70 -29.15
N GLY A 571 23.48 -2.72 -28.29
CA GLY A 571 24.69 -3.46 -27.95
C GLY A 571 25.48 -2.89 -26.75
N PRO A 572 26.53 -3.62 -26.30
CA PRO A 572 27.25 -3.35 -25.07
C PRO A 572 28.00 -2.02 -25.06
N GLU A 573 28.65 -1.66 -26.16
CA GLU A 573 29.43 -0.43 -26.27
C GLU A 573 28.55 0.82 -26.23
N ALA A 574 27.37 0.76 -26.85
CA ALA A 574 26.39 1.85 -26.77
C ALA A 574 25.93 2.07 -25.33
N LEU A 575 25.63 0.98 -24.58
CA LEU A 575 25.28 1.04 -23.17
C LEU A 575 26.41 1.65 -22.32
N ALA A 576 27.65 1.18 -22.50
CA ALA A 576 28.79 1.68 -21.76
C ALA A 576 29.05 3.18 -22.03
N ASN A 577 29.06 3.59 -23.30
CA ASN A 577 29.25 4.99 -23.69
C ASN A 577 28.15 5.89 -23.11
N TYR A 578 26.90 5.41 -23.14
CA TYR A 578 25.78 6.12 -22.54
C TYR A 578 25.98 6.30 -21.02
N LEU A 579 26.26 5.24 -20.26
CA LEU A 579 26.44 5.33 -18.81
C LEU A 579 27.61 6.23 -18.42
N VAL A 580 28.76 6.09 -19.10
CA VAL A 580 29.93 6.96 -18.88
C VAL A 580 29.58 8.42 -19.19
N SER A 581 28.82 8.70 -20.25
CA SER A 581 28.35 10.06 -20.56
C SER A 581 27.42 10.66 -19.50
N LYS A 582 26.86 9.84 -18.61
CA LYS A 582 26.06 10.23 -17.45
C LYS A 582 26.83 10.23 -16.15
N SER A 583 28.17 10.19 -16.22
CA SER A 583 29.06 10.09 -15.06
C SER A 583 28.81 8.81 -14.22
N ILE A 584 28.37 7.73 -14.87
CA ILE A 584 28.18 6.42 -14.26
C ILE A 584 29.26 5.51 -14.83
N ARG A 585 30.36 5.38 -14.08
CA ARG A 585 31.53 4.60 -14.50
C ARG A 585 31.46 3.13 -14.07
N TYR A 586 30.73 2.83 -13.00
CA TYR A 586 30.73 1.52 -12.38
C TYR A 586 29.38 0.83 -12.49
N ILE A 587 29.40 -0.46 -12.83
CA ILE A 587 28.23 -1.34 -12.75
C ILE A 587 28.53 -2.44 -11.72
N ALA A 588 27.67 -2.59 -10.72
CA ALA A 588 27.66 -3.75 -9.83
C ALA A 588 26.49 -4.66 -10.19
N TYR A 589 26.77 -5.94 -10.44
CA TYR A 589 25.80 -6.88 -11.00
C TYR A 589 25.90 -8.27 -10.33
N SER A 590 24.76 -8.92 -10.09
CA SER A 590 24.69 -10.28 -9.52
C SER A 590 24.51 -11.37 -10.58
N SER A 591 25.09 -12.54 -10.36
CA SER A 591 25.04 -13.70 -11.25
C SER A 591 23.71 -14.43 -11.20
N TRP A 592 22.92 -14.31 -10.13
CA TRP A 592 21.53 -14.78 -10.14
C TRP A 592 20.64 -13.96 -11.09
N SER A 593 20.88 -12.64 -11.19
CA SER A 593 20.31 -11.79 -12.25
C SER A 593 20.85 -12.15 -13.65
N LEU A 594 21.90 -12.97 -13.76
CA LEU A 594 22.34 -13.60 -15.02
C LEU A 594 21.60 -14.94 -15.27
N ASN A 595 21.28 -15.70 -14.23
CA ASN A 595 20.78 -17.08 -14.31
C ASN A 595 19.26 -17.23 -14.33
N HIS A 596 18.50 -16.14 -14.45
CA HIS A 596 17.09 -16.24 -14.84
C HIS A 596 16.99 -16.93 -16.21
N PRO A 597 16.14 -17.97 -16.35
CA PRO A 597 15.98 -18.71 -17.59
C PRO A 597 15.73 -17.73 -18.74
N ALA A 598 16.51 -17.83 -19.83
CA ALA A 598 16.28 -17.02 -21.04
C ALA A 598 14.95 -17.37 -21.73
N ASP A 599 14.37 -18.49 -21.30
CA ASP A 599 13.24 -19.26 -21.78
C ASP A 599 11.96 -19.06 -20.94
N VAL A 600 11.89 -18.01 -20.10
CA VAL A 600 10.58 -17.56 -19.62
C VAL A 600 9.80 -17.13 -20.86
N ASP A 601 8.82 -17.94 -21.25
CA ASP A 601 7.99 -17.70 -22.42
C ASP A 601 7.21 -16.39 -22.25
N THR A 602 7.80 -15.31 -22.76
CA THR A 602 7.16 -14.00 -22.86
C THR A 602 6.12 -13.94 -23.98
N SER A 603 5.94 -15.03 -24.74
CA SER A 603 4.94 -15.15 -25.81
C SER A 603 3.63 -15.80 -25.34
N GLY A 604 3.62 -16.46 -24.18
CA GLY A 604 2.44 -17.13 -23.63
C GLY A 604 1.15 -16.28 -23.59
N PRO A 605 -0.02 -16.87 -23.86
CA PRO A 605 -1.30 -16.18 -23.73
C PRO A 605 -1.52 -15.80 -22.25
N GLY A 606 -1.80 -14.51 -21.98
CA GLY A 606 -2.10 -14.00 -20.63
C GLY A 606 -1.05 -13.08 -19.99
N LEU A 607 0.19 -13.00 -20.52
CA LEU A 607 1.15 -11.99 -20.06
C LEU A 607 0.79 -10.60 -20.62
N SER A 608 0.68 -9.57 -19.77
CA SER A 608 0.44 -8.21 -20.27
C SER A 608 1.60 -7.71 -21.14
N SER A 609 1.31 -6.80 -22.07
CA SER A 609 2.33 -6.18 -22.92
C SER A 609 3.41 -5.48 -22.09
N TRP A 610 3.03 -4.99 -20.90
CA TRP A 610 3.91 -4.42 -19.88
C TRP A 610 5.01 -5.38 -19.43
N PHE A 611 4.64 -6.56 -18.92
CA PHE A 611 5.61 -7.56 -18.47
C PHE A 611 6.50 -8.07 -19.62
N ARG A 612 5.96 -8.19 -20.83
CA ARG A 612 6.76 -8.63 -22.00
C ARG A 612 7.87 -7.63 -22.33
N LEU A 613 7.59 -6.33 -22.27
CA LEU A 613 8.59 -5.30 -22.52
C LEU A 613 9.64 -5.27 -21.41
N GLN A 614 9.23 -5.32 -20.13
CA GLN A 614 10.14 -5.39 -19.00
C GLN A 614 11.10 -6.58 -19.10
N ALA A 615 10.59 -7.75 -19.47
CA ALA A 615 11.41 -8.93 -19.70
C ALA A 615 12.42 -8.73 -20.84
N LYS A 616 11.97 -8.20 -21.99
CA LYS A 616 12.85 -7.92 -23.14
C LYS A 616 13.98 -6.93 -22.80
N LEU A 617 13.66 -5.83 -22.12
CA LEU A 617 14.64 -4.83 -21.71
C LEU A 617 15.64 -5.40 -20.68
N SER A 618 15.15 -6.20 -19.74
CA SER A 618 16.00 -6.87 -18.75
C SER A 618 16.96 -7.87 -19.41
N HIS A 619 16.48 -8.64 -20.40
CA HIS A 619 17.32 -9.56 -21.16
C HIS A 619 18.39 -8.83 -21.98
N ASP A 620 18.03 -7.75 -22.67
CA ASP A 620 18.99 -6.92 -23.40
C ASP A 620 20.06 -6.34 -22.48
N PHE A 621 19.65 -5.77 -21.33
CA PHE A 621 20.59 -5.23 -20.35
C PHE A 621 21.54 -6.32 -19.82
N ARG A 622 21.01 -7.48 -19.45
CA ARG A 622 21.79 -8.64 -19.00
C ARG A 622 22.83 -9.05 -20.05
N ASP A 623 22.41 -9.19 -21.30
CA ASP A 623 23.29 -9.68 -22.37
C ASP A 623 24.37 -8.65 -22.73
N ASN A 624 24.05 -7.36 -22.67
CA ASN A 624 25.01 -6.28 -22.81
C ASN A 624 26.04 -6.26 -21.67
N VAL A 625 25.59 -6.39 -20.41
CA VAL A 625 26.51 -6.45 -19.25
C VAL A 625 27.41 -7.69 -19.32
N ARG A 626 26.90 -8.85 -19.74
CA ARG A 626 27.70 -10.07 -19.96
C ARG A 626 28.81 -9.86 -20.99
N GLN A 627 28.51 -9.16 -22.09
CA GLN A 627 29.51 -8.85 -23.11
C GLN A 627 30.54 -7.84 -22.60
N LEU A 628 30.09 -6.81 -21.87
CA LEU A 628 31.00 -5.84 -21.23
C LEU A 628 31.92 -6.51 -20.21
N ALA A 629 31.44 -7.50 -19.45
CA ALA A 629 32.26 -8.23 -18.49
C ALA A 629 33.45 -8.98 -19.13
N LYS A 630 33.41 -9.23 -20.45
CA LYS A 630 34.52 -9.81 -21.22
C LYS A 630 35.55 -8.78 -21.68
N THR A 631 35.14 -7.51 -21.83
CA THR A 631 35.96 -6.45 -22.45
C THR A 631 36.38 -5.36 -21.47
N ARG A 632 35.74 -5.25 -20.31
CA ARG A 632 35.98 -4.24 -19.28
C ARG A 632 36.70 -4.81 -18.07
N LYS A 633 37.48 -3.97 -17.40
CA LYS A 633 38.18 -4.34 -16.18
C LYS A 633 37.18 -4.70 -15.09
N LYS A 634 37.30 -5.90 -14.52
CA LYS A 634 36.59 -6.30 -13.32
C LYS A 634 37.37 -5.82 -12.09
N LEU A 635 36.73 -5.03 -11.23
CA LEU A 635 37.33 -4.58 -9.96
C LEU A 635 37.09 -5.58 -8.83
N TYR A 636 36.03 -6.37 -8.96
CA TYR A 636 35.62 -7.38 -7.99
C TYR A 636 34.89 -8.50 -8.72
N GLU A 637 35.09 -9.74 -8.26
CA GLU A 637 34.33 -10.92 -8.67
C GLU A 637 34.43 -11.99 -7.57
N ASP A 638 33.31 -12.52 -7.09
CA ASP A 638 33.27 -13.57 -6.06
C ASP A 638 32.44 -14.80 -6.46
N GLY A 639 32.18 -14.96 -7.77
CA GLY A 639 31.32 -16.00 -8.34
C GLY A 639 29.82 -15.68 -8.29
N GLU A 640 29.39 -14.83 -7.35
CA GLU A 640 28.00 -14.40 -7.21
C GLU A 640 27.78 -12.97 -7.69
N ASN A 641 28.74 -12.08 -7.50
CA ASN A 641 28.65 -10.66 -7.82
C ASN A 641 29.94 -10.20 -8.47
N PHE A 642 29.83 -9.20 -9.34
CA PHE A 642 31.01 -8.55 -9.93
C PHE A 642 30.79 -7.05 -10.12
N VAL A 643 31.91 -6.32 -10.19
CA VAL A 643 31.96 -4.87 -10.46
C VAL A 643 32.76 -4.61 -11.71
N LEU A 644 32.17 -3.92 -12.68
CA LEU A 644 32.83 -3.48 -13.90
C LEU A 644 33.21 -2.01 -13.82
N ASP A 645 34.44 -1.68 -14.24
CA ASP A 645 34.84 -0.33 -14.60
C ASP A 645 34.66 -0.11 -16.11
N LEU A 646 33.62 0.64 -16.48
CA LEU A 646 33.27 0.90 -17.87
C LEU A 646 34.31 1.75 -18.62
N GLY A 647 35.09 2.54 -17.89
CA GLY A 647 36.13 3.42 -18.45
C GLY A 647 37.44 2.71 -18.76
N THR A 648 37.64 1.48 -18.26
CA THR A 648 38.90 0.74 -18.41
C THR A 648 38.67 -0.57 -19.15
N LYS A 649 39.34 -0.78 -20.29
CA LYS A 649 39.32 -2.07 -20.99
C LYS A 649 40.11 -3.13 -20.20
N ALA A 650 39.67 -4.39 -20.26
CA ALA A 650 40.43 -5.51 -19.74
C ALA A 650 41.76 -5.63 -20.50
N ILE A 651 42.84 -5.89 -19.78
CA ILE A 651 44.13 -6.20 -20.41
C ILE A 651 43.96 -7.54 -21.12
N SER A 652 44.11 -7.57 -22.45
CA SER A 652 44.16 -8.83 -23.17
C SER A 652 45.40 -9.58 -22.71
N THR A 653 45.24 -10.58 -21.85
CA THR A 653 46.26 -11.60 -21.68
C THR A 653 46.28 -12.38 -22.99
N GLY A 654 47.11 -11.93 -23.93
CA GLY A 654 47.44 -12.70 -25.12
C GLY A 654 48.07 -14.01 -24.64
N LEU A 655 47.32 -15.09 -24.80
CA LEU A 655 47.83 -16.45 -24.81
C LEU A 655 47.98 -16.86 -26.27
#